data_AF-A0A7W1FLA5-F1
#
_entry.id   AF-A0A7W1FLA5-F1
#
_cell.length_a   1.000
_cell.length_b   1.000
_cell.length_c   1.000
_cell.angle_alpha   90.00
_cell.angle_beta   90.00
_cell.angle_gamma   90.00
#
_symmetry.space_group_name_H-M   'P 1'
#
loop_
_entity.id
_entity.type
_entity.pdbx_description
1 polymer ?
#
loop_
_entity_poly.entity_id
_entity_poly.type
_entity_poly.pdbx_seq_one_letter_code
_entity_poly.pdbx_strand_id
1 'polypeptide(L)'
;MLHHRLSRLGLVALAVCSAPCVELPIVRIIIGPDGALVERAGRMPAGDEVVDGLPLGIDPARLAVTIDGVATPPAIRLDLPEIPPAPVPDAQWQARLVEAQAAFDLAGPTIDVALQRIRLSRAVLRLMPGPGNEEDDLHPTVVERPDTAQQPVPSPVIQQGILRFVSANREQAERDIIAARRARSAARIRLIALDEELERLRVPTRFTARLPLPGAAGRNVRLQYAVERAAWAPAYSIEVVAGVSTLVREAFIDVPRDQHWTSGRLELITRSPSPDLVLKDLLVPVLELGDELVTKRMSERRRALAKGGGTRASESSVDIGLRAAKALQQPDGSWSTGVGSAFLQRSSSRSGSASTTASATASATALAVLTYLGAGYDHKTPNKYRTTVAAGMSWLARHVVTGDLSSQALVLCALAEGFAMTNDPELKPLAEQALTRLAERVVGGQELDVLLYRRGPFVGPEALAWMTLGAKSAIAAGLEGEAPTLLAIARTMLPELLGHADRDEAAVVRLFVSAFTRSQTLHQEDPPPVSEWIERSGTWWREGRPELIYFATNGLFQYGGAAWEMWNNTVRDRMVQLQILGERSGFATASPHPHGEATALLFLTLPLEVYYRYQQVGSRKQDASIFGNRRREDRIEELAPLVNVNLAAKSWPVRIDAGPARLVDGQRMRVQIGRIPLPGRLGLRAVPASGAGAWRMLTTRNPLTIPLLAGTADVVVDGERLGQINLPFTEPGAALQLDLGRDDRVLVTRSEERADDEAWGKRTRTYTTRIRVDAPPGLYDSIRIDEAMPVPKDGSIQLVSLAPAIAPELLDRRLLEDPVWHLDLDLRKPPVEGAISWQLRFPATVRPRIDHQRPGGGAAEAEENAEEDDESAILRDPSPSSGGKP
;
A
#
# COMPACT_ATOMS: atom_id res chain seq x y z
N MET A 1 -40.21 -32.55 58.25
CA MET A 1 -39.66 -33.51 57.26
C MET A 1 -39.74 -32.97 55.83
N LEU A 2 -39.23 -31.76 55.51
CA LEU A 2 -39.20 -31.32 54.11
C LEU A 2 -38.25 -30.14 53.81
N HIS A 3 -37.08 -30.05 54.46
CA HIS A 3 -36.09 -28.98 54.17
C HIS A 3 -34.63 -29.46 54.07
N HIS A 4 -34.38 -30.76 53.80
CA HIS A 4 -33.01 -31.31 53.78
C HIS A 4 -32.66 -32.24 52.59
N ARG A 5 -33.30 -32.09 51.41
CA ARG A 5 -33.04 -32.98 50.25
C ARG A 5 -32.87 -32.28 48.88
N LEU A 6 -32.27 -31.09 48.80
CA LEU A 6 -31.95 -30.46 47.51
C LEU A 6 -30.54 -29.85 47.40
N SER A 7 -29.56 -30.39 48.13
CA SER A 7 -28.15 -29.94 48.08
C SER A 7 -27.18 -30.98 47.47
N ARG A 8 -27.67 -31.88 46.61
CA ARG A 8 -26.86 -32.81 45.81
C ARG A 8 -27.46 -33.07 44.43
N LEU A 9 -27.45 -32.06 43.57
CA LEU A 9 -27.39 -32.27 42.13
C LEU A 9 -26.15 -31.52 41.67
N GLY A 10 -25.10 -32.29 41.43
CA GLY A 10 -23.81 -31.79 40.99
C GLY A 10 -23.97 -31.01 39.71
N LEU A 11 -23.29 -29.87 39.68
CA LEU A 11 -22.86 -29.18 38.48
C LEU A 11 -22.16 -30.23 37.58
N VAL A 12 -22.88 -30.80 36.62
CA VAL A 12 -22.22 -31.37 35.45
C VAL A 12 -21.82 -30.14 34.64
N ALA A 13 -20.58 -29.71 34.85
CA ALA A 13 -19.91 -28.86 33.89
C ALA A 13 -20.03 -29.60 32.54
N LEU A 14 -20.75 -29.00 31.60
CA LEU A 14 -20.61 -29.29 30.18
C LEU A 14 -19.17 -28.91 29.82
N ALA A 15 -18.25 -29.84 30.09
CA ALA A 15 -16.97 -29.87 29.43
C ALA A 15 -17.31 -29.97 27.94
N VAL A 16 -17.10 -28.88 27.21
CA VAL A 16 -17.00 -28.89 25.75
C VAL A 16 -15.92 -29.91 25.44
N CYS A 17 -16.33 -31.14 25.12
CA CYS A 17 -15.43 -32.15 24.60
C CYS A 17 -15.05 -31.68 23.20
N SER A 18 -13.98 -30.88 23.11
CA SER A 18 -13.29 -30.68 21.85
C SER A 18 -12.90 -32.06 21.36
N ALA A 19 -13.41 -32.48 20.20
CA ALA A 19 -12.97 -33.73 19.58
C ALA A 19 -11.42 -33.74 19.56
N PRO A 20 -10.77 -34.85 19.97
CA PRO A 20 -9.32 -34.97 19.84
C PRO A 20 -8.89 -34.73 18.39
N CYS A 21 -7.95 -33.81 18.20
CA CYS A 21 -7.48 -33.35 16.90
C CYS A 21 -5.97 -33.53 16.77
N VAL A 22 -5.49 -33.69 15.54
CA VAL A 22 -4.11 -34.09 15.25
C VAL A 22 -3.46 -33.11 14.30
N GLU A 23 -2.30 -32.59 14.65
CA GLU A 23 -1.51 -31.81 13.71
C GLU A 23 -0.57 -32.74 12.91
N LEU A 24 -0.82 -32.86 11.60
CA LEU A 24 0.06 -33.62 10.71
C LEU A 24 1.34 -32.82 10.42
N PRO A 25 2.53 -33.45 10.43
CA PRO A 25 3.80 -32.76 10.20
C PRO A 25 3.93 -32.34 8.73
N ILE A 26 4.57 -31.20 8.49
CA ILE A 26 4.92 -30.74 7.16
C ILE A 26 6.09 -31.58 6.65
N VAL A 27 5.90 -32.25 5.52
CA VAL A 27 6.92 -33.12 4.92
C VAL A 27 7.62 -32.45 3.75
N ARG A 28 6.95 -31.55 3.03
CA ARG A 28 7.49 -30.90 1.82
C ARG A 28 6.85 -29.54 1.59
N ILE A 29 7.66 -28.58 1.13
CA ILE A 29 7.23 -27.23 0.77
C ILE A 29 7.87 -26.89 -0.58
N ILE A 30 7.08 -26.49 -1.57
CA ILE A 30 7.56 -26.12 -2.89
C ILE A 30 7.17 -24.65 -3.14
N ILE A 31 8.13 -23.74 -3.20
CA ILE A 31 7.88 -22.31 -3.47
C ILE A 31 8.17 -22.00 -4.93
N GLY A 32 7.20 -21.45 -5.63
CA GLY A 32 7.26 -21.09 -7.04
C GLY A 32 6.89 -19.62 -7.31
N PRO A 33 6.75 -19.23 -8.58
CA PRO A 33 6.38 -17.86 -8.95
C PRO A 33 4.95 -17.46 -8.53
N ASP A 34 4.06 -18.44 -8.33
CA ASP A 34 2.63 -18.20 -8.05
C ASP A 34 2.24 -18.46 -6.58
N GLY A 35 3.21 -18.71 -5.70
CA GLY A 35 2.97 -19.09 -4.30
C GLY A 35 3.75 -20.34 -3.90
N ALA A 36 3.32 -20.99 -2.81
CA ALA A 36 3.89 -22.27 -2.36
C ALA A 36 2.85 -23.40 -2.37
N LEU A 37 3.31 -24.62 -2.59
CA LEU A 37 2.56 -25.85 -2.35
C LEU A 37 3.12 -26.53 -1.10
N VAL A 38 2.28 -26.78 -0.11
CA VAL A 38 2.67 -27.40 1.16
C VAL A 38 2.04 -28.78 1.26
N GLU A 39 2.85 -29.78 1.58
CA GLU A 39 2.43 -31.16 1.84
C GLU A 39 2.61 -31.49 3.32
N ARG A 40 1.55 -31.98 3.96
CA ARG A 40 1.62 -32.61 5.28
C ARG A 40 1.27 -34.09 5.15
N ALA A 41 1.95 -34.94 5.90
CA ALA A 41 1.66 -36.38 5.87
C ALA A 41 1.99 -37.05 7.21
N GLY A 42 1.15 -38.00 7.62
CA GLY A 42 1.35 -38.73 8.86
C GLY A 42 0.25 -39.76 9.09
N ARG A 43 0.39 -40.53 10.17
CA ARG A 43 -0.61 -41.53 10.56
C ARG A 43 -1.58 -40.93 11.57
N MET A 44 -2.88 -41.05 11.30
CA MET A 44 -3.92 -40.64 12.24
C MET A 44 -4.00 -41.63 13.42
N PRO A 45 -4.19 -41.17 14.66
CA PRO A 45 -4.50 -42.00 15.83
C PRO A 45 -5.81 -42.79 15.66
N ALA A 46 -5.96 -43.86 16.44
CA ALA A 46 -7.18 -44.65 16.46
C ALA A 46 -8.28 -43.88 17.23
N GLY A 47 -9.37 -43.53 16.55
CA GLY A 47 -10.48 -42.75 17.10
C GLY A 47 -10.49 -41.27 16.71
N ASP A 48 -9.39 -40.78 16.12
CA ASP A 48 -9.27 -39.38 15.67
C ASP A 48 -9.47 -39.28 14.17
N GLU A 49 -10.36 -38.37 13.77
CA GLU A 49 -10.67 -38.12 12.37
C GLU A 49 -10.50 -36.64 12.02
N VAL A 50 -9.93 -35.81 12.90
CA VAL A 50 -9.80 -34.35 12.65
C VAL A 50 -8.34 -33.93 12.59
N VAL A 51 -7.95 -33.29 11.49
CA VAL A 51 -6.64 -32.63 11.36
C VAL A 51 -6.76 -31.17 11.79
N ASP A 52 -5.90 -30.70 12.70
CA ASP A 52 -5.81 -29.29 13.14
C ASP A 52 -4.52 -28.63 12.62
N GLY A 53 -4.34 -27.34 12.89
CA GLY A 53 -3.13 -26.61 12.54
C GLY A 53 -3.08 -26.10 11.10
N LEU A 54 -4.21 -26.13 10.38
CA LEU A 54 -4.29 -25.65 9.01
C LEU A 54 -4.48 -24.13 8.94
N PRO A 55 -3.83 -23.42 8.00
CA PRO A 55 -4.08 -21.99 7.79
C PRO A 55 -5.53 -21.70 7.39
N LEU A 56 -6.09 -20.60 7.89
CA LEU A 56 -7.46 -20.15 7.57
C LEU A 56 -7.65 -19.78 6.08
N GLY A 57 -6.58 -19.40 5.39
CA GLY A 57 -6.60 -18.94 4.00
C GLY A 57 -6.43 -20.04 2.94
N ILE A 58 -6.54 -21.32 3.30
CA ILE A 58 -6.46 -22.40 2.30
C ILE A 58 -7.65 -22.31 1.35
N ASP A 59 -7.39 -22.27 0.05
CA ASP A 59 -8.40 -22.48 -0.99
C ASP A 59 -8.88 -23.94 -0.96
N PRO A 60 -10.15 -24.22 -0.58
CA PRO A 60 -10.66 -25.59 -0.52
C PRO A 60 -10.66 -26.28 -1.89
N ALA A 61 -10.69 -25.53 -2.99
CA ALA A 61 -10.61 -26.08 -4.35
C ALA A 61 -9.18 -26.57 -4.71
N ARG A 62 -8.18 -26.15 -3.93
CA ARG A 62 -6.76 -26.52 -4.08
C ARG A 62 -6.24 -27.32 -2.88
N LEU A 63 -7.15 -27.86 -2.07
CA LEU A 63 -6.85 -28.79 -0.99
C LEU A 63 -7.06 -30.22 -1.49
N ALA A 64 -5.97 -30.98 -1.62
CA ALA A 64 -6.01 -32.39 -1.96
C ALA A 64 -5.76 -33.23 -0.70
N VAL A 65 -6.59 -34.25 -0.48
CA VAL A 65 -6.45 -35.18 0.65
C VAL A 65 -6.49 -36.61 0.13
N THR A 66 -5.55 -37.43 0.61
CA THR A 66 -5.49 -38.86 0.35
C THR A 66 -5.46 -39.61 1.67
N ILE A 67 -6.30 -40.63 1.79
CA ILE A 67 -6.41 -41.51 2.95
C ILE A 67 -6.18 -42.93 2.44
N ASP A 68 -5.22 -43.64 3.00
CA ASP A 68 -4.90 -45.01 2.56
C ASP A 68 -6.17 -45.91 2.59
N GLY A 69 -6.48 -46.55 1.47
CA GLY A 69 -7.63 -47.46 1.35
C GLY A 69 -9.02 -46.79 1.36
N VAL A 70 -9.12 -45.49 1.07
CA VAL A 70 -10.38 -44.79 0.78
C VAL A 70 -10.30 -44.21 -0.64
N ALA A 71 -11.18 -44.65 -1.55
CA ALA A 71 -11.12 -44.28 -2.97
C ALA A 71 -11.56 -42.83 -3.24
N THR A 72 -12.46 -42.27 -2.44
CA THR A 72 -12.92 -40.88 -2.56
C THR A 72 -13.27 -40.38 -1.16
N PRO A 73 -12.53 -39.41 -0.59
CA PRO A 73 -12.91 -38.84 0.70
C PRO A 73 -14.27 -38.12 0.58
N PRO A 74 -15.16 -38.20 1.59
CA PRO A 74 -16.41 -37.44 1.60
C PRO A 74 -16.16 -35.93 1.61
N ALA A 75 -17.16 -35.14 1.22
CA ALA A 75 -17.07 -33.68 1.12
C ALA A 75 -16.46 -33.08 2.40
N ILE A 76 -15.29 -32.47 2.25
CA ILE A 76 -14.47 -32.01 3.36
C ILE A 76 -14.89 -30.57 3.70
N ARG A 77 -15.35 -30.34 4.93
CA ARG A 77 -15.72 -29.02 5.44
C ARG A 77 -14.64 -28.54 6.40
N LEU A 78 -14.05 -27.37 6.14
CA LEU A 78 -13.15 -26.74 7.11
C LEU A 78 -13.97 -26.21 8.27
N ASP A 79 -13.72 -26.72 9.47
CA ASP A 79 -14.30 -26.26 10.72
C ASP A 79 -13.42 -25.13 11.27
N LEU A 80 -14.04 -23.98 11.51
CA LEU A 80 -13.36 -22.82 12.06
C LEU A 80 -13.44 -22.83 13.59
N PRO A 81 -12.37 -22.42 14.28
CA PRO A 81 -12.37 -22.35 15.74
C PRO A 81 -13.38 -21.30 16.23
N GLU A 82 -14.02 -21.61 17.35
CA GLU A 82 -14.89 -20.69 18.07
C GLU A 82 -14.06 -19.49 18.56
N ILE A 83 -14.47 -18.26 18.20
CA ILE A 83 -13.75 -17.05 18.62
C ILE A 83 -13.93 -16.90 20.14
N PRO A 84 -12.86 -16.96 20.95
CA PRO A 84 -13.01 -16.73 22.38
C PRO A 84 -13.55 -15.32 22.60
N PRO A 85 -14.53 -15.14 23.49
CA PRO A 85 -15.08 -13.81 23.78
C PRO A 85 -13.97 -12.90 24.27
N ALA A 86 -14.04 -11.61 23.90
CA ALA A 86 -13.09 -10.61 24.36
C ALA A 86 -12.98 -10.62 25.90
N PRO A 87 -11.78 -10.40 26.46
CA PRO A 87 -11.59 -10.36 27.91
C PRO A 87 -12.55 -9.33 28.53
N VAL A 88 -13.32 -9.74 29.53
CA VAL A 88 -14.23 -8.85 30.26
C VAL A 88 -13.41 -8.06 31.28
N PRO A 89 -13.31 -6.73 31.17
CA PRO A 89 -12.56 -5.92 32.14
C PRO A 89 -13.20 -5.99 33.53
N ASP A 90 -12.39 -5.79 34.57
CA ASP A 90 -12.88 -5.77 35.94
C ASP A 90 -13.73 -4.52 36.25
N ALA A 91 -14.40 -4.55 37.40
CA ALA A 91 -15.28 -3.46 37.84
C ALA A 91 -14.52 -2.13 38.07
N GLN A 92 -13.21 -2.19 38.37
CA GLN A 92 -12.39 -1.00 38.60
C GLN A 92 -12.04 -0.31 37.28
N TRP A 93 -11.73 -1.09 36.24
CA TRP A 93 -11.54 -0.59 34.87
C TRP A 93 -12.82 0.07 34.36
N GLN A 94 -13.98 -0.55 34.57
CA GLN A 94 -15.27 0.01 34.17
C GLN A 94 -15.59 1.33 34.88
N ALA A 95 -15.31 1.44 36.18
CA ALA A 95 -15.49 2.69 36.91
C ALA A 95 -14.61 3.82 36.34
N ARG A 96 -13.34 3.53 36.02
CA ARG A 96 -12.41 4.48 35.40
C ARG A 96 -12.87 4.93 34.01
N LEU A 97 -13.43 4.02 33.20
CA LEU A 97 -14.00 4.35 31.90
C LEU A 97 -15.18 5.31 32.03
N VAL A 98 -16.13 5.01 32.93
CA VAL A 98 -17.31 5.85 33.17
C VAL A 98 -16.90 7.25 33.65
N GLU A 99 -15.95 7.34 34.57
CA GLU A 99 -15.43 8.63 35.05
C GLU A 99 -14.78 9.43 33.93
N ALA A 100 -13.89 8.80 33.15
CA ALA A 100 -13.19 9.46 32.05
C ALA A 100 -14.16 9.90 30.94
N GLN A 101 -15.17 9.08 30.63
CA GLN A 101 -16.20 9.40 29.64
C GLN A 101 -17.08 10.57 30.11
N ALA A 102 -17.55 10.55 31.36
CA ALA A 102 -18.35 11.63 31.92
C ALA A 102 -17.60 12.96 31.95
N ALA A 103 -16.31 12.94 32.30
CA ALA A 103 -15.45 14.13 32.27
C ALA A 103 -15.22 14.66 30.85
N PHE A 104 -15.12 13.77 29.86
CA PHE A 104 -14.99 14.14 28.45
C PHE A 104 -16.28 14.77 27.89
N ASP A 105 -17.43 14.18 28.20
CA ASP A 105 -18.73 14.62 27.71
C ASP A 105 -19.18 15.96 28.35
N LEU A 106 -18.85 16.19 29.62
CA LEU A 106 -19.18 17.44 30.33
C LEU A 106 -18.44 18.68 29.77
N ALA A 107 -17.28 18.49 29.15
CA ALA A 107 -16.46 19.59 28.69
C ALA A 107 -17.06 20.34 27.49
N GLY A 108 -17.81 19.65 26.61
CA GLY A 108 -18.48 20.27 25.45
C GLY A 108 -19.49 21.35 25.86
N PRO A 109 -20.54 21.01 26.62
CA PRO A 109 -21.52 21.97 27.11
C PRO A 109 -20.91 23.14 27.91
N THR A 110 -19.83 22.88 28.65
CA THR A 110 -19.13 23.93 29.42
C THR A 110 -18.46 24.96 28.49
N ILE A 111 -17.85 24.51 27.40
CA ILE A 111 -17.26 25.38 26.38
C ILE A 111 -18.36 26.18 25.67
N ASP A 112 -19.48 25.55 25.32
CA ASP A 112 -20.60 26.22 24.63
C ASP A 112 -21.18 27.35 25.46
N VAL A 113 -21.44 27.11 26.75
CA VAL A 113 -21.93 28.15 27.69
C VAL A 113 -20.94 29.31 27.79
N ALA A 114 -19.64 29.02 27.86
CA ALA A 114 -18.62 30.06 27.92
C ALA A 114 -18.49 30.87 26.61
N LEU A 115 -18.60 30.22 25.44
CA LEU A 115 -18.63 30.89 24.14
C LEU A 115 -19.87 31.79 23.99
N GLN A 116 -21.03 31.34 24.49
CA GLN A 116 -22.24 32.18 24.53
C GLN A 116 -22.04 33.43 25.39
N ARG A 117 -21.37 33.32 26.54
CA ARG A 117 -21.01 34.48 27.37
C ARG A 117 -20.12 35.47 26.61
N ILE A 118 -19.12 34.99 25.88
CA ILE A 118 -18.24 35.85 25.06
C ILE A 118 -19.02 36.54 23.92
N ARG A 119 -19.92 35.82 23.23
CA ARG A 119 -20.77 36.39 22.18
C ARG A 119 -21.67 37.50 22.73
N LEU A 120 -22.33 37.25 23.86
CA LEU A 120 -23.16 38.25 24.55
C LEU A 120 -22.34 39.46 24.98
N SER A 121 -21.15 39.25 25.54
CA SER A 121 -20.22 40.33 25.91
C SER A 121 -19.86 41.22 24.71
N ARG A 122 -19.59 40.66 23.53
CA ARG A 122 -19.33 41.45 22.30
C ARG A 122 -20.56 42.22 21.84
N ALA A 123 -21.74 41.60 21.90
CA ALA A 123 -22.99 42.27 21.54
C ALA A 123 -23.25 43.49 22.44
N VAL A 124 -23.01 43.37 23.75
CA VAL A 124 -23.14 44.50 24.70
C VAL A 124 -22.13 45.62 24.39
N LEU A 125 -20.87 45.29 24.07
CA LEU A 125 -19.86 46.29 23.72
C LEU A 125 -20.22 47.09 22.46
N ARG A 126 -20.83 46.44 21.46
CA ARG A 126 -21.29 47.12 20.22
C ARG A 126 -22.42 48.12 20.44
N LEU A 127 -23.18 47.97 21.54
CA LEU A 127 -24.30 48.84 21.90
C LEU A 127 -23.88 50.04 22.78
N MET A 128 -22.62 50.12 23.20
CA MET A 128 -22.13 51.19 24.08
C MET A 128 -21.56 52.39 23.29
N PRO A 129 -21.80 53.63 23.75
CA PRO A 129 -21.19 54.82 23.13
C PRO A 129 -19.72 54.95 23.55
N GLY A 130 -18.80 54.95 22.58
CA GLY A 130 -17.36 55.12 22.78
C GLY A 130 -16.65 55.69 21.55
N PRO A 131 -15.41 56.21 21.68
CA PRO A 131 -14.65 56.76 20.55
C PRO A 131 -14.35 55.63 19.57
N GLY A 132 -14.52 55.90 18.27
CA GLY A 132 -14.30 54.90 17.23
C GLY A 132 -12.88 54.35 17.29
N ASN A 133 -12.75 53.04 17.49
CA ASN A 133 -11.54 52.29 17.15
C ASN A 133 -11.74 51.80 15.71
N GLU A 134 -10.98 52.37 14.78
CA GLU A 134 -11.01 52.09 13.33
C GLU A 134 -10.39 50.73 12.92
N GLU A 135 -10.29 49.73 13.80
CA GLU A 135 -9.52 48.51 13.51
C GLU A 135 -10.34 47.21 13.33
N ASP A 136 -11.67 47.26 13.26
CA ASP A 136 -12.50 46.04 13.11
C ASP A 136 -13.45 46.11 11.89
N ASP A 137 -12.94 46.62 10.76
CA ASP A 137 -13.60 46.63 9.44
C ASP A 137 -13.17 45.43 8.58
N LEU A 138 -13.50 44.21 9.02
CA LEU A 138 -13.52 43.04 8.13
C LEU A 138 -14.70 42.15 8.50
N HIS A 139 -15.93 42.58 8.17
CA HIS A 139 -17.07 41.77 7.65
C HIS A 139 -18.35 42.64 7.61
N PRO A 140 -18.93 42.93 6.43
CA PRO A 140 -20.12 43.76 6.31
C PRO A 140 -21.37 42.88 6.46
N THR A 141 -21.86 42.74 7.69
CA THR A 141 -23.30 42.50 7.90
C THR A 141 -23.88 43.77 8.48
N VAL A 142 -24.50 44.56 7.60
CA VAL A 142 -25.35 45.69 7.93
C VAL A 142 -26.49 45.17 8.79
N VAL A 143 -26.34 45.26 10.11
CA VAL A 143 -27.48 45.29 11.02
C VAL A 143 -27.80 46.77 11.16
N GLU A 144 -28.89 47.20 10.55
CA GLU A 144 -29.45 48.54 10.73
C GLU A 144 -29.44 48.86 12.23
N ARG A 145 -28.79 49.97 12.61
CA ARG A 145 -28.95 50.49 13.97
C ARG A 145 -30.46 50.73 14.14
N PRO A 146 -31.13 50.09 15.11
CA PRO A 146 -32.50 50.48 15.42
C PRO A 146 -32.48 51.97 15.74
N ASP A 147 -33.50 52.69 15.26
CA ASP A 147 -33.64 54.13 15.39
C ASP A 147 -33.82 54.51 16.88
N THR A 148 -32.74 54.45 17.66
CA THR A 148 -32.69 54.77 19.09
C THR A 148 -32.45 56.26 19.26
N ALA A 149 -33.34 57.08 18.72
CA ALA A 149 -33.28 58.53 18.89
C ALA A 149 -33.73 59.00 20.30
N GLN A 150 -34.08 58.12 21.24
CA GLN A 150 -34.62 58.52 22.56
C GLN A 150 -34.27 57.61 23.75
N GLN A 151 -33.21 56.79 23.71
CA GLN A 151 -32.73 56.13 24.94
C GLN A 151 -31.70 57.01 25.68
N PRO A 152 -31.89 57.28 26.98
CA PRO A 152 -30.93 58.07 27.74
C PRO A 152 -29.58 57.34 27.75
N VAL A 153 -28.55 58.01 27.24
CA VAL A 153 -27.17 57.52 27.32
C VAL A 153 -26.86 57.22 28.79
N PRO A 154 -26.44 55.98 29.13
CA PRO A 154 -26.17 55.63 30.52
C PRO A 154 -25.12 56.58 31.09
N SER A 155 -25.26 56.97 32.37
CA SER A 155 -24.27 57.85 33.00
C SER A 155 -22.86 57.24 32.93
N PRO A 156 -21.78 58.03 32.94
CA PRO A 156 -20.41 57.51 32.88
C PRO A 156 -20.12 56.44 33.95
N VAL A 157 -20.74 56.56 35.13
CA VAL A 157 -20.63 55.58 36.22
C VAL A 157 -21.28 54.24 35.86
N ILE A 158 -22.46 54.28 35.22
CA ILE A 158 -23.17 53.08 34.75
C ILE A 158 -22.40 52.43 33.60
N GLN A 159 -21.87 53.22 32.66
CA GLN A 159 -21.04 52.72 31.56
C GLN A 159 -19.78 52.01 32.08
N GLN A 160 -19.09 52.60 33.06
CA GLN A 160 -17.94 51.95 33.71
C GLN A 160 -18.35 50.67 34.46
N GLY A 161 -19.53 50.63 35.08
CA GLY A 161 -20.08 49.43 35.71
C GLY A 161 -20.33 48.29 34.71
N ILE A 162 -20.93 48.61 33.55
CA ILE A 162 -21.17 47.66 32.46
C ILE A 162 -19.85 47.15 31.87
N LEU A 163 -18.88 48.04 31.62
CA LEU A 163 -17.55 47.64 31.13
C LEU A 163 -16.86 46.66 32.08
N ARG A 164 -16.88 46.93 33.39
CA ARG A 164 -16.30 46.02 34.40
C ARG A 164 -17.01 44.67 34.44
N PHE A 165 -18.34 44.65 34.33
CA PHE A 165 -19.12 43.41 34.31
C PHE A 165 -18.83 42.58 33.05
N VAL A 166 -18.79 43.24 31.89
CA VAL A 166 -18.51 42.59 30.61
C VAL A 166 -17.07 42.07 30.55
N SER A 167 -16.09 42.85 31.03
CA SER A 167 -14.69 42.42 31.09
C SER A 167 -14.50 41.24 32.05
N ALA A 168 -15.09 41.28 33.23
CA ALA A 168 -15.04 40.18 34.20
C ALA A 168 -15.70 38.90 33.69
N ASN A 169 -16.87 39.00 33.03
CA ASN A 169 -17.54 37.85 32.44
C ASN A 169 -16.77 37.27 31.26
N ARG A 170 -16.13 38.12 30.44
CA ARG A 170 -15.27 37.67 29.34
C ARG A 170 -14.04 36.93 29.88
N GLU A 171 -13.38 37.49 30.88
CA GLU A 171 -12.22 36.87 31.51
C GLU A 171 -12.59 35.54 32.19
N GLN A 172 -13.73 35.47 32.87
CA GLN A 172 -14.23 34.22 33.46
C GLN A 172 -14.56 33.18 32.38
N ALA A 173 -15.21 33.58 31.30
CA ALA A 173 -15.50 32.67 30.19
C ALA A 173 -14.23 32.14 29.50
N GLU A 174 -13.20 32.99 29.35
CA GLU A 174 -11.89 32.56 28.83
C GLU A 174 -11.22 31.55 29.77
N ARG A 175 -11.27 31.78 31.09
CA ARG A 175 -10.79 30.82 32.10
C ARG A 175 -11.58 29.51 32.06
N ASP A 176 -12.91 29.57 31.95
CA ASP A 176 -13.79 28.40 31.86
C ASP A 176 -13.46 27.56 30.61
N ILE A 177 -13.21 28.20 29.45
CA ILE A 177 -12.79 27.53 28.21
C ILE A 177 -11.44 26.84 28.39
N ILE A 178 -10.45 27.53 28.97
CA ILE A 178 -9.12 26.95 29.20
C ILE A 178 -9.22 25.75 30.15
N ALA A 179 -9.98 25.89 31.23
CA ALA A 179 -10.18 24.82 32.21
C ALA A 179 -10.92 23.62 31.60
N ALA A 180 -12.01 23.85 30.87
CA ALA A 180 -12.77 22.80 30.20
C ALA A 180 -11.95 22.08 29.13
N ARG A 181 -11.13 22.81 28.34
CA ARG A 181 -10.20 22.21 27.36
C ARG A 181 -9.14 21.35 28.04
N ARG A 182 -8.57 21.81 29.16
CA ARG A 182 -7.60 21.03 29.95
C ARG A 182 -8.23 19.76 30.52
N ALA A 183 -9.42 19.87 31.13
CA ALA A 183 -10.17 18.73 31.66
C ALA A 183 -10.51 17.71 30.57
N ARG A 184 -10.96 18.18 29.41
CA ARG A 184 -11.25 17.33 28.24
C ARG A 184 -10.00 16.61 27.73
N SER A 185 -8.86 17.30 27.64
CA SER A 185 -7.60 16.71 27.21
C SER A 185 -7.11 15.63 28.20
N ALA A 186 -7.24 15.89 29.51
CA ALA A 186 -6.91 14.91 30.54
C ALA A 186 -7.84 13.68 30.49
N ALA A 187 -9.15 13.88 30.31
CA ALA A 187 -10.12 12.81 30.13
C ALA A 187 -9.82 11.97 28.87
N ARG A 188 -9.44 12.62 27.76
CA ARG A 188 -9.00 11.96 26.53
C ARG A 188 -7.80 11.05 26.75
N ILE A 189 -6.76 11.54 27.45
CA ILE A 189 -5.56 10.75 27.77
C ILE A 189 -5.94 9.52 28.62
N ARG A 190 -6.86 9.65 29.58
CA ARG A 190 -7.35 8.53 30.39
C ARG A 190 -8.11 7.49 29.57
N LEU A 191 -8.96 7.92 28.62
CA LEU A 191 -9.67 7.02 27.73
C LEU A 191 -8.70 6.22 26.83
N ILE A 192 -7.68 6.90 26.27
CA ILE A 192 -6.63 6.25 25.47
C ILE A 192 -5.86 5.22 26.31
N ALA A 193 -5.46 5.57 27.53
CA ALA A 193 -4.73 4.66 28.41
C ALA A 193 -5.56 3.42 28.79
N LEU A 194 -6.88 3.58 29.01
CA LEU A 194 -7.79 2.46 29.28
C LEU A 194 -7.95 1.54 28.06
N ASP A 195 -7.99 2.11 26.84
CA ASP A 195 -8.04 1.36 25.58
C ASP A 195 -6.74 0.55 25.36
N GLU A 196 -5.57 1.15 25.62
CA GLU A 196 -4.28 0.44 25.60
C GLU A 196 -4.21 -0.68 26.65
N GLU A 197 -4.76 -0.47 27.84
CA GLU A 197 -4.85 -1.49 28.89
C GLU A 197 -5.74 -2.65 28.44
N LEU A 198 -6.87 -2.37 27.79
CA LEU A 198 -7.75 -3.38 27.20
C LEU A 198 -7.05 -4.18 26.09
N GLU A 199 -6.29 -3.51 25.24
CA GLU A 199 -5.58 -4.15 24.13
C GLU A 199 -4.46 -5.07 24.61
N ARG A 200 -3.75 -4.70 25.68
CA ARG A 200 -2.76 -5.59 26.32
C ARG A 200 -3.37 -6.86 26.91
N LEU A 201 -4.67 -6.84 27.23
CA LEU A 201 -5.40 -8.01 27.71
C LEU A 201 -5.84 -8.94 26.57
N ARG A 202 -5.82 -8.48 25.31
CA ARG A 202 -6.12 -9.33 24.14
C ARG A 202 -4.95 -10.25 23.86
N VAL A 203 -5.14 -11.55 24.08
CA VAL A 203 -4.19 -12.57 23.62
C VAL A 203 -4.35 -12.71 22.11
N PRO A 204 -3.29 -12.58 21.28
CA PRO A 204 -3.38 -12.85 19.85
C PRO A 204 -3.78 -14.31 19.66
N THR A 205 -5.06 -14.53 19.38
CA THR A 205 -5.61 -15.86 19.22
C THR A 205 -5.27 -16.31 17.80
N ARG A 206 -4.37 -17.28 17.69
CA ARG A 206 -4.04 -17.95 16.43
C ARG A 206 -5.23 -18.84 16.07
N PHE A 207 -5.94 -18.50 15.01
CA PHE A 207 -7.03 -19.32 14.50
C PHE A 207 -6.45 -20.30 13.49
N THR A 208 -6.50 -21.59 13.77
CA THR A 208 -6.18 -22.68 12.83
C THR A 208 -7.48 -23.32 12.39
N ALA A 209 -7.62 -23.63 11.10
CA ALA A 209 -8.75 -24.40 10.61
C ALA A 209 -8.58 -25.88 10.99
N ARG A 210 -9.71 -26.53 11.25
CA ARG A 210 -9.82 -27.96 11.50
C ARG A 210 -10.43 -28.65 10.28
N LEU A 211 -9.96 -29.85 9.98
CA LEU A 211 -10.37 -30.63 8.82
C LEU A 211 -10.84 -32.02 9.26
N PRO A 212 -12.16 -32.24 9.37
CA PRO A 212 -12.73 -33.56 9.58
C PRO A 212 -12.51 -34.43 8.34
N LEU A 213 -11.92 -35.60 8.55
CA LEU A 213 -11.60 -36.63 7.57
C LEU A 213 -12.23 -37.98 8.01
N PRO A 214 -13.55 -38.16 7.77
CA PRO A 214 -14.23 -39.39 8.14
C PRO A 214 -13.56 -40.64 7.54
N GLY A 215 -13.33 -41.66 8.36
CA GLY A 215 -12.64 -42.90 7.97
C GLY A 215 -11.12 -42.83 7.97
N ALA A 216 -10.52 -41.70 8.40
CA ALA A 216 -9.06 -41.56 8.50
C ALA A 216 -8.45 -42.23 9.74
N ALA A 217 -9.25 -42.54 10.75
CA ALA A 217 -8.79 -43.11 12.02
C ALA A 217 -7.87 -44.33 11.82
N GLY A 218 -6.65 -44.27 12.38
CA GLY A 218 -5.64 -45.34 12.31
C GLY A 218 -4.90 -45.49 10.97
N ARG A 219 -5.23 -44.67 9.95
CA ARG A 219 -4.70 -44.75 8.58
C ARG A 219 -3.67 -43.66 8.30
N ASN A 220 -2.86 -43.82 7.25
CA ASN A 220 -2.00 -42.73 6.79
C ASN A 220 -2.83 -41.73 5.98
N VAL A 221 -2.56 -40.46 6.25
CA VAL A 221 -3.18 -39.32 5.59
C VAL A 221 -2.07 -38.48 4.98
N ARG A 222 -2.25 -38.08 3.73
CA ARG A 222 -1.44 -37.06 3.07
C ARG A 222 -2.38 -35.96 2.57
N LEU A 223 -2.03 -34.72 2.90
CA LEU A 223 -2.72 -33.52 2.47
C LEU A 223 -1.77 -32.58 1.74
N GLN A 224 -2.27 -31.93 0.70
CA GLN A 224 -1.56 -30.89 -0.05
C GLN A 224 -2.44 -29.65 -0.18
N TYR A 225 -1.89 -28.48 0.09
CA TYR A 225 -2.59 -27.20 -0.05
C TYR A 225 -1.69 -26.13 -0.64
N ALA A 226 -2.31 -25.20 -1.37
CA ALA A 226 -1.63 -24.02 -1.87
C ALA A 226 -1.61 -22.92 -0.80
N VAL A 227 -0.48 -22.23 -0.70
CA VAL A 227 -0.27 -21.02 0.10
C VAL A 227 -0.01 -19.89 -0.89
N GLU A 228 -0.94 -18.96 -0.96
CA GLU A 228 -0.78 -17.77 -1.79
C GLU A 228 0.30 -16.85 -1.19
N ARG A 229 1.04 -16.13 -2.04
CA ARG A 229 2.02 -15.09 -1.67
C ARG A 229 3.31 -15.54 -0.98
N ALA A 230 3.54 -16.84 -0.79
CA ALA A 230 4.89 -17.31 -0.52
C ALA A 230 5.76 -17.11 -1.77
N ALA A 231 6.86 -16.38 -1.63
CA ALA A 231 7.73 -16.04 -2.76
C ALA A 231 9.18 -16.32 -2.43
N TRP A 232 9.98 -16.51 -3.48
CA TRP A 232 11.43 -16.55 -3.35
C TRP A 232 12.12 -15.80 -4.48
N ALA A 233 13.32 -15.29 -4.22
CA ALA A 233 14.19 -14.73 -5.23
C ALA A 233 15.64 -15.21 -5.05
N PRO A 234 16.39 -15.40 -6.14
CA PRO A 234 17.80 -15.73 -6.07
C PRO A 234 18.58 -14.52 -5.54
N ALA A 235 19.50 -14.78 -4.62
CA ALA A 235 20.50 -13.84 -4.16
C ALA A 235 21.87 -14.48 -4.25
N TYR A 236 22.88 -13.65 -4.45
CA TYR A 236 24.23 -14.14 -4.65
C TYR A 236 25.23 -13.30 -3.86
N SER A 237 26.35 -13.93 -3.52
CA SER A 237 27.56 -13.24 -3.10
C SER A 237 28.74 -13.81 -3.87
N ILE A 238 29.60 -12.94 -4.39
CA ILE A 238 30.86 -13.34 -5.00
C ILE A 238 31.96 -13.01 -4.00
N GLU A 239 32.52 -14.05 -3.41
CA GLU A 239 33.62 -13.94 -2.46
C GLU A 239 34.94 -14.20 -3.18
N VAL A 240 35.89 -13.28 -3.09
CA VAL A 240 37.26 -13.46 -3.56
C VAL A 240 38.18 -13.43 -2.37
N VAL A 241 38.86 -14.53 -2.10
CA VAL A 241 39.84 -14.63 -1.01
C VAL A 241 41.14 -15.15 -1.59
N ALA A 242 42.22 -14.39 -1.44
CA ALA A 242 43.54 -14.76 -1.97
C ALA A 242 43.52 -15.15 -3.46
N GLY A 243 42.71 -14.44 -4.27
CA GLY A 243 42.57 -14.68 -5.71
C GLY A 243 41.65 -15.84 -6.10
N VAL A 244 41.10 -16.59 -5.14
CA VAL A 244 40.11 -17.66 -5.41
C VAL A 244 38.70 -17.08 -5.32
N SER A 245 37.96 -17.15 -6.43
CA SER A 245 36.58 -16.68 -6.51
C SER A 245 35.57 -17.80 -6.20
N THR A 246 34.61 -17.53 -5.33
CA THR A 246 33.52 -18.43 -4.96
C THR A 246 32.19 -17.72 -5.13
N LEU A 247 31.24 -18.36 -5.84
CA LEU A 247 29.85 -17.95 -5.87
C LEU A 247 29.10 -18.59 -4.71
N VAL A 248 28.64 -17.78 -3.78
CA VAL A 248 27.64 -18.16 -2.79
C VAL A 248 26.27 -17.93 -3.41
N ARG A 249 25.45 -18.98 -3.43
CA ARG A 249 24.06 -18.92 -3.87
C ARG A 249 23.16 -18.95 -2.66
N GLU A 250 22.24 -18.02 -2.62
CA GLU A 250 21.26 -17.85 -1.57
C GLU A 250 19.86 -17.70 -2.19
N ALA A 251 18.84 -17.96 -1.39
CA ALA A 251 17.47 -17.59 -1.70
C ALA A 251 16.95 -16.67 -0.61
N PHE A 252 16.40 -15.53 -1.03
CA PHE A 252 15.47 -14.80 -0.17
C PHE A 252 14.12 -15.47 -0.24
N ILE A 253 13.55 -15.77 0.91
CA ILE A 253 12.24 -16.39 1.05
C ILE A 253 11.35 -15.46 1.83
N ASP A 254 10.17 -15.19 1.28
CA ASP A 254 9.12 -14.37 1.89
C ASP A 254 7.93 -15.29 2.19
N VAL A 255 7.62 -15.46 3.47
CA VAL A 255 6.57 -16.37 3.97
C VAL A 255 5.49 -15.55 4.67
N PRO A 256 4.20 -15.72 4.31
CA PRO A 256 3.11 -15.02 4.99
C PRO A 256 3.08 -15.25 6.50
N ARG A 257 2.68 -14.23 7.27
CA ARG A 257 2.69 -14.26 8.77
C ARG A 257 1.79 -15.33 9.38
N ASP A 258 0.81 -15.82 8.63
CA ASP A 258 -0.12 -16.88 9.02
C ASP A 258 0.41 -18.30 8.74
N GLN A 259 1.63 -18.41 8.21
CA GLN A 259 2.26 -19.69 7.85
C GLN A 259 3.43 -20.00 8.79
N HIS A 260 3.34 -21.16 9.45
CA HIS A 260 4.37 -21.66 10.35
C HIS A 260 5.01 -22.95 9.79
N TRP A 261 6.19 -22.84 9.19
CA TRP A 261 6.87 -23.96 8.55
C TRP A 261 8.08 -24.41 9.37
N THR A 262 7.79 -25.23 10.38
CA THR A 262 8.77 -25.74 11.37
C THR A 262 9.55 -26.96 10.91
N SER A 263 9.05 -27.63 9.86
CA SER A 263 9.57 -28.91 9.38
C SER A 263 9.27 -29.07 7.89
N GLY A 264 9.90 -30.07 7.28
CA GLY A 264 9.73 -30.42 5.87
C GLY A 264 10.92 -30.05 4.99
N ARG A 265 10.96 -30.60 3.78
CA ARG A 265 12.00 -30.31 2.78
C ARG A 265 11.54 -29.17 1.87
N LEU A 266 12.36 -28.13 1.77
CA LEU A 266 12.10 -26.93 0.98
C LEU A 266 12.65 -27.09 -0.43
N GLU A 267 11.77 -26.93 -1.43
CA GLU A 267 12.12 -26.87 -2.84
C GLU A 267 11.74 -25.51 -3.42
N LEU A 268 12.62 -24.96 -4.24
CA LEU A 268 12.40 -23.68 -4.93
C LEU A 268 12.32 -23.94 -6.43
N ILE A 269 11.27 -23.45 -7.08
CA ILE A 269 11.04 -23.64 -8.51
C ILE A 269 10.88 -22.29 -9.24
N THR A 270 11.34 -22.22 -10.49
CA THR A 270 11.20 -21.01 -11.34
C THR A 270 9.93 -21.02 -12.20
N ARG A 271 9.29 -22.19 -12.32
CA ARG A 271 8.01 -22.38 -12.99
C ARG A 271 7.13 -23.25 -12.13
N SER A 272 5.89 -22.84 -11.92
CA SER A 272 4.88 -23.71 -11.34
C SER A 272 4.61 -24.85 -12.32
N PRO A 273 4.55 -26.13 -11.89
CA PRO A 273 3.79 -27.11 -12.66
C PRO A 273 2.38 -26.54 -12.74
N SER A 274 1.77 -26.49 -13.93
CA SER A 274 0.42 -25.96 -14.06
C SER A 274 -0.49 -26.63 -13.00
N PRO A 275 -1.36 -25.88 -12.31
CA PRO A 275 -2.31 -26.47 -11.35
C PRO A 275 -3.06 -27.67 -11.95
N ASP A 276 -3.32 -27.61 -13.25
CA ASP A 276 -3.96 -28.64 -14.07
C ASP A 276 -3.17 -29.93 -14.29
N LEU A 277 -1.85 -29.98 -14.00
CA LEU A 277 -1.02 -31.18 -14.19
C LEU A 277 -0.72 -31.94 -12.89
N VAL A 278 -0.98 -31.36 -11.71
CA VAL A 278 -0.74 -32.02 -10.41
C VAL A 278 -2.05 -32.47 -9.74
N LEU A 279 -3.21 -32.01 -10.23
CA LEU A 279 -4.54 -32.37 -9.71
C LEU A 279 -5.36 -33.29 -10.65
N LYS A 280 -4.74 -33.86 -11.69
CA LYS A 280 -5.38 -34.85 -12.57
C LYS A 280 -5.35 -36.24 -11.95
N ASP A 281 -6.20 -36.47 -10.97
CA ASP A 281 -6.80 -37.80 -10.78
C ASP A 281 -8.17 -37.79 -10.06
N LEU A 282 -8.71 -36.65 -9.63
CA LEU A 282 -10.03 -36.60 -8.97
C LEU A 282 -10.84 -35.38 -9.38
N LEU A 283 -11.45 -35.44 -10.57
CA LEU A 283 -12.47 -34.50 -11.04
C LEU A 283 -13.82 -34.83 -10.36
N VAL A 284 -14.32 -33.91 -9.55
CA VAL A 284 -15.76 -33.83 -9.22
C VAL A 284 -16.44 -33.00 -10.33
N PRO A 285 -17.56 -33.44 -10.90
CA PRO A 285 -18.16 -32.77 -12.05
C PRO A 285 -18.76 -31.41 -11.68
N VAL A 286 -18.35 -30.38 -12.43
CA VAL A 286 -19.02 -29.07 -12.47
C VAL A 286 -20.17 -29.18 -13.47
N LEU A 287 -21.39 -28.97 -13.00
CA LEU A 287 -22.58 -28.82 -13.84
C LEU A 287 -22.49 -27.48 -14.60
N GLU A 288 -22.44 -27.55 -15.92
CA GLU A 288 -22.73 -26.42 -16.81
C GLU A 288 -24.24 -26.11 -16.79
N LEU A 289 -24.58 -24.82 -16.85
CA LEU A 289 -25.93 -24.36 -17.18
C LEU A 289 -25.80 -23.15 -18.13
N GLY A 290 -25.97 -23.46 -19.42
CA GLY A 290 -27.05 -22.98 -20.29
C GLY A 290 -27.32 -21.47 -20.44
N ASP A 291 -27.31 -21.04 -21.70
CA ASP A 291 -27.39 -19.70 -22.25
C ASP A 291 -28.69 -18.86 -22.04
N GLU A 292 -28.46 -17.55 -22.24
CA GLU A 292 -29.27 -16.54 -22.96
C GLU A 292 -30.23 -15.55 -22.27
N LEU A 293 -30.12 -14.31 -22.78
CA LEU A 293 -30.96 -13.09 -22.68
C LEU A 293 -30.69 -12.10 -21.54
N VAL A 294 -30.05 -10.96 -21.89
CA VAL A 294 -30.70 -9.64 -22.05
C VAL A 294 -29.64 -8.61 -22.48
N THR A 295 -29.85 -8.02 -23.65
CA THR A 295 -28.92 -7.08 -24.32
C THR A 295 -29.34 -5.62 -24.11
N LYS A 296 -28.36 -4.71 -24.29
CA LYS A 296 -28.47 -3.24 -24.47
C LYS A 296 -28.49 -2.33 -23.22
N ARG A 297 -27.77 -2.68 -22.15
CA ARG A 297 -27.03 -1.71 -21.28
C ARG A 297 -25.67 -2.26 -20.75
N MET A 298 -25.35 -3.53 -21.00
CA MET A 298 -24.16 -4.24 -20.51
C MET A 298 -22.85 -3.96 -21.27
N SER A 299 -22.89 -3.30 -22.44
CA SER A 299 -21.70 -3.08 -23.29
C SER A 299 -20.75 -2.00 -22.75
N GLU A 300 -21.27 -1.04 -21.98
CA GLU A 300 -20.46 -0.01 -21.31
C GLU A 300 -19.88 -0.54 -20.00
N ARG A 301 -20.67 -1.32 -19.23
CA ARG A 301 -20.25 -2.06 -18.04
C ARG A 301 -19.07 -3.00 -18.31
N ARG A 302 -19.15 -3.83 -19.37
CA ARG A 302 -18.06 -4.73 -19.78
C ARG A 302 -16.79 -3.98 -20.23
N ARG A 303 -16.93 -2.78 -20.82
CA ARG A 303 -15.78 -1.93 -21.20
C ARG A 303 -15.13 -1.25 -20.01
N ALA A 304 -15.90 -0.80 -19.02
CA ALA A 304 -15.39 -0.21 -17.78
C ALA A 304 -14.67 -1.24 -16.91
N LEU A 305 -15.24 -2.45 -16.77
CA LEU A 305 -14.59 -3.59 -16.09
C LEU A 305 -13.26 -3.97 -16.71
N ALA A 306 -13.19 -4.07 -18.05
CA ALA A 306 -11.95 -4.40 -18.74
C ALA A 306 -10.88 -3.30 -18.65
N LYS A 307 -11.27 -2.02 -18.49
CA LYS A 307 -10.34 -0.89 -18.32
C LYS A 307 -9.86 -0.70 -16.88
N GLY A 308 -10.69 -1.02 -15.88
CA GLY A 308 -10.36 -0.86 -14.46
C GLY A 308 -9.78 -2.11 -13.77
N GLY A 309 -9.77 -3.26 -14.47
CA GLY A 309 -9.23 -4.51 -13.95
C GLY A 309 -10.23 -5.39 -13.17
N GLY A 310 -11.53 -5.36 -13.50
CA GLY A 310 -12.53 -6.28 -12.93
C GLY A 310 -12.61 -7.62 -13.71
N THR A 311 -13.02 -8.71 -13.05
CA THR A 311 -13.16 -10.05 -13.65
C THR A 311 -14.61 -10.50 -13.75
N ARG A 312 -14.90 -11.54 -14.54
CA ARG A 312 -16.22 -12.19 -14.55
C ARG A 312 -16.59 -12.73 -13.17
N ALA A 313 -15.62 -13.26 -12.42
CA ALA A 313 -15.83 -13.78 -11.07
C ALA A 313 -16.21 -12.67 -10.07
N SER A 314 -15.64 -11.46 -10.20
CA SER A 314 -16.08 -10.32 -9.39
C SER A 314 -17.51 -9.88 -9.70
N GLU A 315 -17.94 -9.91 -10.97
CA GLU A 315 -19.34 -9.61 -11.31
C GLU A 315 -20.31 -10.65 -10.73
N SER A 316 -19.99 -11.94 -10.84
CA SER A 316 -20.80 -13.00 -10.23
C SER A 316 -20.86 -12.88 -8.71
N SER A 317 -19.78 -12.41 -8.07
CA SER A 317 -19.73 -12.19 -6.62
C SER A 317 -20.63 -11.04 -6.18
N VAL A 318 -20.71 -9.96 -6.96
CA VAL A 318 -21.68 -8.89 -6.70
C VAL A 318 -23.11 -9.44 -6.73
N ASP A 319 -23.47 -10.25 -7.72
CA ASP A 319 -24.80 -10.87 -7.80
C ASP A 319 -25.09 -11.81 -6.60
N ILE A 320 -24.08 -12.51 -6.06
CA ILE A 320 -24.19 -13.29 -4.82
C ILE A 320 -24.51 -12.36 -3.64
N GLY A 321 -23.75 -11.27 -3.50
CA GLY A 321 -23.95 -10.26 -2.47
C GLY A 321 -25.35 -9.65 -2.47
N LEU A 322 -25.84 -9.24 -3.64
CA LEU A 322 -27.19 -8.68 -3.79
C LEU A 322 -28.29 -9.68 -3.44
N ARG A 323 -28.14 -10.96 -3.81
CA ARG A 323 -29.10 -12.00 -3.41
C ARG A 323 -29.12 -12.21 -1.89
N ALA A 324 -27.96 -12.29 -1.27
CA ALA A 324 -27.84 -12.44 0.18
C ALA A 324 -28.38 -11.20 0.93
N ALA A 325 -28.09 -9.99 0.44
CA ALA A 325 -28.64 -8.76 0.99
C ALA A 325 -30.17 -8.75 0.91
N LYS A 326 -30.78 -9.20 -0.20
CA LYS A 326 -32.24 -9.31 -0.32
C LYS A 326 -32.84 -10.26 0.72
N ALA A 327 -32.17 -11.38 1.01
CA ALA A 327 -32.63 -12.35 2.01
C ALA A 327 -32.58 -11.80 3.45
N LEU A 328 -31.71 -10.81 3.70
CA LEU A 328 -31.55 -10.16 5.01
C LEU A 328 -32.45 -8.93 5.21
N GLN A 329 -33.22 -8.51 4.21
CA GLN A 329 -34.12 -7.36 4.31
C GLN A 329 -35.28 -7.66 5.28
N GLN A 330 -35.55 -6.72 6.19
CA GLN A 330 -36.66 -6.81 7.14
C GLN A 330 -38.01 -6.45 6.50
N PRO A 331 -39.15 -6.88 7.08
CA PRO A 331 -40.48 -6.58 6.54
C PRO A 331 -40.81 -5.09 6.42
N ASP A 332 -40.19 -4.23 7.24
CA ASP A 332 -40.37 -2.78 7.20
C ASP A 332 -39.53 -2.08 6.11
N GLY A 333 -38.71 -2.84 5.39
CA GLY A 333 -37.81 -2.38 4.34
C GLY A 333 -36.39 -2.08 4.80
N SER A 334 -36.11 -2.11 6.11
CA SER A 334 -34.78 -1.85 6.66
C SER A 334 -33.84 -3.04 6.57
N TRP A 335 -32.55 -2.79 6.74
CA TRP A 335 -31.56 -3.81 7.06
C TRP A 335 -31.13 -3.61 8.50
N SER A 336 -31.44 -4.59 9.35
CA SER A 336 -31.14 -4.51 10.78
C SER A 336 -29.86 -5.26 11.13
N THR A 337 -29.34 -4.95 12.32
CA THR A 337 -28.34 -5.78 13.00
C THR A 337 -29.03 -7.11 13.37
N GLY A 338 -28.83 -8.17 12.58
CA GLY A 338 -29.49 -9.46 12.77
C GLY A 338 -29.43 -9.99 14.22
N VAL A 339 -30.39 -10.85 14.55
CA VAL A 339 -30.58 -11.58 15.82
C VAL A 339 -29.31 -12.37 16.17
N GLY A 340 -28.35 -11.71 16.80
CA GLY A 340 -27.03 -12.26 17.17
C GLY A 340 -26.21 -11.33 18.06
N SER A 341 -26.82 -10.25 18.55
CA SER A 341 -26.19 -9.33 19.50
C SER A 341 -26.24 -9.88 20.93
N ALA A 342 -25.66 -11.07 21.16
CA ALA A 342 -25.21 -11.42 22.51
C ALA A 342 -24.06 -10.49 22.96
N PHE A 343 -23.39 -9.81 22.01
CA PHE A 343 -22.33 -8.85 22.26
C PHE A 343 -22.84 -7.47 22.76
N LEU A 344 -23.88 -6.87 22.14
CA LEU A 344 -24.45 -5.60 22.64
C LEU A 344 -25.49 -5.80 23.76
N GLN A 345 -26.12 -6.99 23.88
CA GLN A 345 -27.07 -7.23 24.99
C GLN A 345 -26.39 -7.45 26.34
N ARG A 346 -25.11 -7.87 26.38
CA ARG A 346 -24.36 -8.04 27.62
C ARG A 346 -23.69 -6.75 28.12
N SER A 347 -23.60 -5.72 27.28
CA SER A 347 -23.16 -4.37 27.67
C SER A 347 -24.32 -3.41 27.92
N SER A 348 -25.55 -3.75 27.52
CA SER A 348 -26.75 -2.95 27.78
C SER A 348 -27.36 -3.23 29.16
N SER A 349 -26.63 -2.93 30.23
CA SER A 349 -27.26 -2.60 31.51
C SER A 349 -27.03 -1.12 31.82
N ARG A 350 -28.08 -0.33 31.54
CA ARG A 350 -28.30 1.07 31.95
C ARG A 350 -27.39 2.15 31.32
N SER A 351 -27.66 2.47 30.04
CA SER A 351 -27.86 3.86 29.51
C SER A 351 -27.70 4.00 27.98
N GLY A 352 -27.57 2.90 27.22
CA GLY A 352 -27.57 2.95 25.75
C GLY A 352 -28.93 3.39 25.20
N SER A 353 -29.03 4.66 24.82
CA SER A 353 -30.22 5.30 24.24
C SER A 353 -30.70 4.58 22.97
N ALA A 354 -32.02 4.48 22.77
CA ALA A 354 -32.67 3.99 21.55
C ALA A 354 -32.13 4.65 20.25
N SER A 355 -31.47 5.80 20.35
CA SER A 355 -30.82 6.52 19.24
C SER A 355 -29.64 5.77 18.61
N THR A 356 -28.91 4.94 19.35
CA THR A 356 -27.73 4.21 18.83
C THR A 356 -28.15 3.06 17.92
N THR A 357 -29.21 2.32 18.28
CA THR A 357 -29.77 1.25 17.44
C THR A 357 -30.43 1.79 16.17
N ALA A 358 -31.11 2.94 16.27
CA ALA A 358 -31.74 3.59 15.12
C ALA A 358 -30.71 4.05 14.08
N SER A 359 -29.58 4.61 14.53
CA SER A 359 -28.55 5.10 13.61
C SER A 359 -27.75 3.96 12.95
N ALA A 360 -27.47 2.89 13.70
CA ALA A 360 -26.89 1.66 13.12
C ALA A 360 -27.80 1.06 12.03
N THR A 361 -29.12 1.04 12.25
CA THR A 361 -30.11 0.57 11.25
C THR A 361 -30.17 1.50 10.03
N ALA A 362 -30.05 2.82 10.24
CA ALA A 362 -29.99 3.79 9.15
C ALA A 362 -28.74 3.62 8.29
N SER A 363 -27.57 3.45 8.92
CA SER A 363 -26.31 3.15 8.21
C SER A 363 -26.38 1.86 7.41
N ALA A 364 -26.86 0.76 8.01
CA ALA A 364 -26.99 -0.53 7.33
C ALA A 364 -27.97 -0.45 6.15
N THR A 365 -29.11 0.21 6.33
CA THR A 365 -30.11 0.41 5.28
C THR A 365 -29.57 1.29 4.14
N ALA A 366 -28.84 2.38 4.47
CA ALA A 366 -28.20 3.23 3.49
C ALA A 366 -27.15 2.47 2.67
N LEU A 367 -26.27 1.71 3.32
CA LEU A 367 -25.27 0.86 2.63
C LEU A 367 -25.92 -0.20 1.73
N ALA A 368 -27.03 -0.81 2.18
CA ALA A 368 -27.76 -1.78 1.37
C ALA A 368 -28.30 -1.14 0.10
N VAL A 369 -28.98 0.01 0.24
CA VAL A 369 -29.49 0.80 -0.89
C VAL A 369 -28.34 1.20 -1.82
N LEU A 370 -27.23 1.70 -1.30
CA LEU A 370 -26.05 2.08 -2.07
C LEU A 370 -25.44 0.91 -2.85
N THR A 371 -25.49 -0.32 -2.32
CA THR A 371 -24.99 -1.51 -3.02
C THR A 371 -25.90 -1.85 -4.21
N TYR A 372 -27.22 -1.75 -4.06
CA TYR A 372 -28.13 -1.93 -5.20
C TYR A 372 -27.98 -0.84 -6.26
N LEU A 373 -27.89 0.43 -5.83
CA LEU A 373 -27.70 1.58 -6.71
C LEU A 373 -26.37 1.46 -7.47
N GLY A 374 -25.29 1.10 -6.77
CA GLY A 374 -23.97 0.84 -7.35
C GLY A 374 -24.06 -0.19 -8.49
N ALA A 375 -24.70 -1.33 -8.25
CA ALA A 375 -24.94 -2.36 -9.26
C ALA A 375 -25.89 -1.98 -10.41
N GLY A 376 -26.51 -0.78 -10.35
CA GLY A 376 -27.40 -0.24 -11.36
C GLY A 376 -28.89 -0.57 -11.16
N TYR A 377 -29.29 -0.99 -9.96
CA TYR A 377 -30.69 -1.30 -9.62
C TYR A 377 -31.32 -0.17 -8.82
N ASP A 378 -32.31 0.51 -9.41
CA ASP A 378 -33.03 1.62 -8.77
C ASP A 378 -34.49 1.27 -8.40
N HIS A 379 -35.19 2.19 -7.73
CA HIS A 379 -36.57 1.99 -7.25
C HIS A 379 -37.68 2.35 -8.27
N LYS A 380 -37.37 3.05 -9.37
CA LYS A 380 -38.35 3.50 -10.36
C LYS A 380 -38.38 2.63 -11.62
N THR A 381 -37.21 2.34 -12.19
CA THR A 381 -37.07 1.60 -13.45
C THR A 381 -37.43 0.12 -13.27
N PRO A 382 -38.09 -0.53 -14.25
CA PRO A 382 -38.35 -1.97 -14.19
C PRO A 382 -37.05 -2.79 -14.05
N ASN A 383 -36.85 -3.45 -12.91
CA ASN A 383 -35.71 -4.34 -12.65
C ASN A 383 -36.03 -5.39 -11.55
N LYS A 384 -35.17 -6.41 -11.40
CA LYS A 384 -35.38 -7.55 -10.47
C LYS A 384 -35.37 -7.20 -8.98
N TYR A 385 -34.76 -6.08 -8.58
CA TYR A 385 -34.65 -5.63 -7.19
C TYR A 385 -35.47 -4.37 -6.89
N ARG A 386 -36.28 -3.89 -7.85
CA ARG A 386 -37.03 -2.63 -7.75
C ARG A 386 -37.83 -2.51 -6.45
N THR A 387 -38.54 -3.57 -6.05
CA THR A 387 -39.35 -3.58 -4.83
C THR A 387 -38.49 -3.54 -3.57
N THR A 388 -37.37 -4.27 -3.56
CA THR A 388 -36.39 -4.28 -2.48
C THR A 388 -35.78 -2.89 -2.27
N VAL A 389 -35.33 -2.24 -3.36
CA VAL A 389 -34.75 -0.89 -3.31
C VAL A 389 -35.81 0.15 -2.93
N ALA A 390 -37.03 0.05 -3.48
CA ALA A 390 -38.12 0.96 -3.14
C ALA A 390 -38.50 0.90 -1.65
N ALA A 391 -38.51 -0.30 -1.04
CA ALA A 391 -38.78 -0.47 0.39
C ALA A 391 -37.67 0.16 1.25
N GLY A 392 -36.40 -0.05 0.90
CA GLY A 392 -35.26 0.58 1.57
C GLY A 392 -35.27 2.10 1.46
N MET A 393 -35.50 2.62 0.25
CA MET A 393 -35.58 4.06 -0.01
C MET A 393 -36.75 4.72 0.74
N SER A 394 -37.91 4.05 0.78
CA SER A 394 -39.06 4.52 1.55
C SER A 394 -38.79 4.54 3.05
N TRP A 395 -37.99 3.59 3.55
CA TRP A 395 -37.56 3.57 4.95
C TRP A 395 -36.62 4.73 5.27
N LEU A 396 -35.62 4.99 4.41
CA LEU A 396 -34.69 6.12 4.55
C LEU A 396 -35.40 7.47 4.48
N ALA A 397 -36.40 7.60 3.60
CA ALA A 397 -37.22 8.81 3.49
C ALA A 397 -37.96 9.17 4.79
N ARG A 398 -38.23 8.18 5.67
CA ARG A 398 -38.80 8.42 7.01
C ARG A 398 -37.75 8.69 8.09
N HIS A 399 -36.48 8.44 7.81
CA HIS A 399 -35.35 8.52 8.75
C HIS A 399 -34.22 9.40 8.21
N VAL A 400 -34.59 10.53 7.58
CA VAL A 400 -33.64 11.47 6.95
C VAL A 400 -32.67 12.08 7.96
N VAL A 401 -33.10 12.27 9.21
CA VAL A 401 -32.28 12.79 10.31
C VAL A 401 -31.90 11.64 11.25
N THR A 402 -30.61 11.46 11.45
CA THR A 402 -30.02 10.37 12.25
C THR A 402 -29.30 10.87 13.49
N GLY A 403 -28.94 9.97 14.41
CA GLY A 403 -28.33 10.32 15.69
C GLY A 403 -26.83 10.65 15.64
N ASP A 404 -26.09 10.17 14.63
CA ASP A 404 -24.65 10.36 14.49
C ASP A 404 -24.26 10.89 13.10
N LEU A 405 -23.05 11.46 13.01
CA LEU A 405 -22.54 12.09 11.78
C LEU A 405 -22.37 11.12 10.61
N SER A 406 -21.84 9.92 10.86
CA SER A 406 -21.52 8.92 9.83
C SER A 406 -22.80 8.37 9.19
N SER A 407 -23.78 8.01 10.02
CA SER A 407 -25.12 7.63 9.57
C SER A 407 -25.78 8.75 8.76
N GLN A 408 -25.66 10.01 9.20
CA GLN A 408 -26.22 11.16 8.49
C GLN A 408 -25.61 11.31 7.09
N ALA A 409 -24.29 11.14 6.98
CA ALA A 409 -23.58 11.22 5.71
C ALA A 409 -23.93 10.07 4.75
N LEU A 410 -24.14 8.85 5.28
CA LEU A 410 -24.57 7.70 4.49
C LEU A 410 -26.00 7.84 3.98
N VAL A 411 -26.92 8.33 4.82
CA VAL A 411 -28.30 8.61 4.40
C VAL A 411 -28.32 9.67 3.30
N LEU A 412 -27.53 10.74 3.45
CA LEU A 412 -27.35 11.74 2.39
C LEU A 412 -26.84 11.09 1.09
N CYS A 413 -25.80 10.25 1.18
CA CYS A 413 -25.23 9.55 0.04
C CYS A 413 -26.28 8.72 -0.71
N ALA A 414 -27.06 7.90 0.01
CA ALA A 414 -28.09 7.04 -0.57
C ALA A 414 -29.22 7.83 -1.26
N LEU A 415 -29.71 8.90 -0.61
CA LEU A 415 -30.75 9.75 -1.18
C LEU A 415 -30.25 10.53 -2.41
N ALA A 416 -29.02 11.05 -2.35
CA ALA A 416 -28.42 11.80 -3.45
C ALA A 416 -28.12 10.91 -4.66
N GLU A 417 -27.53 9.72 -4.47
CA GLU A 417 -27.29 8.77 -5.57
C GLU A 417 -28.61 8.27 -6.15
N GLY A 418 -29.60 7.96 -5.30
CA GLY A 418 -30.94 7.57 -5.74
C GLY A 418 -31.60 8.65 -6.60
N PHE A 419 -31.48 9.92 -6.22
CA PHE A 419 -31.95 11.06 -7.00
C PHE A 419 -31.17 11.21 -8.32
N ALA A 420 -29.84 11.17 -8.28
CA ALA A 420 -28.99 11.29 -9.47
C ALA A 420 -29.29 10.22 -10.53
N MET A 421 -29.62 8.99 -10.11
CA MET A 421 -29.93 7.89 -11.02
C MET A 421 -31.34 7.97 -11.62
N THR A 422 -32.32 8.49 -10.87
CA THR A 422 -33.75 8.37 -11.23
C THR A 422 -34.44 9.69 -11.57
N ASN A 423 -33.84 10.82 -11.20
CA ASN A 423 -34.48 12.14 -11.18
C ASN A 423 -35.84 12.14 -10.45
N ASP A 424 -35.99 11.31 -9.42
CA ASP A 424 -37.22 11.22 -8.63
C ASP A 424 -37.47 12.53 -7.83
N PRO A 425 -38.51 13.32 -8.14
CA PRO A 425 -38.73 14.61 -7.50
C PRO A 425 -39.01 14.48 -5.99
N GLU A 426 -39.42 13.30 -5.52
CA GLU A 426 -39.66 13.04 -4.09
C GLU A 426 -38.36 12.93 -3.27
N LEU A 427 -37.25 12.52 -3.90
CA LEU A 427 -35.97 12.34 -3.20
C LEU A 427 -35.18 13.65 -3.04
N LYS A 428 -35.32 14.57 -3.99
CA LYS A 428 -34.60 15.85 -3.99
C LYS A 428 -34.74 16.64 -2.66
N PRO A 429 -35.95 16.94 -2.15
CA PRO A 429 -36.09 17.70 -0.91
C PRO A 429 -35.55 16.94 0.32
N LEU A 430 -35.59 15.60 0.30
CA LEU A 430 -35.05 14.76 1.38
C LEU A 430 -33.52 14.78 1.40
N ALA A 431 -32.89 14.72 0.22
CA ALA A 431 -31.44 14.82 0.07
C ALA A 431 -30.93 16.23 0.47
N GLU A 432 -31.63 17.29 0.07
CA GLU A 432 -31.33 18.66 0.51
C GLU A 432 -31.46 18.82 2.03
N GLN A 433 -32.51 18.23 2.63
CA GLN A 433 -32.68 18.22 4.08
C GLN A 433 -31.52 17.47 4.78
N ALA A 434 -31.13 16.30 4.28
CA ALA A 434 -30.01 15.53 4.83
C ALA A 434 -28.68 16.29 4.73
N LEU A 435 -28.45 16.99 3.62
CA LEU A 435 -27.25 17.81 3.40
C LEU A 435 -27.16 18.96 4.38
N THR A 436 -28.25 19.72 4.53
CA THR A 436 -28.31 20.85 5.47
C THR A 436 -28.07 20.37 6.91
N ARG A 437 -28.68 19.25 7.32
CA ARG A 437 -28.44 18.70 8.66
C ARG A 437 -27.02 18.21 8.88
N LEU A 438 -26.39 17.60 7.87
CA LEU A 438 -24.98 17.23 7.97
C LEU A 438 -24.09 18.48 8.14
N ALA A 439 -24.33 19.51 7.33
CA ALA A 439 -23.56 20.76 7.37
C ALA A 439 -23.67 21.48 8.72
N GLU A 440 -24.88 21.61 9.28
CA GLU A 440 -25.10 22.21 10.59
C GLU A 440 -24.32 21.49 11.71
N ARG A 441 -24.26 20.16 11.67
CA ARG A 441 -23.54 19.35 12.68
C ARG A 441 -22.02 19.48 12.56
N VAL A 442 -21.51 19.57 11.33
CA VAL A 442 -20.07 19.73 11.07
C VAL A 442 -19.61 21.15 11.40
N VAL A 443 -20.27 22.17 10.84
CA VAL A 443 -19.85 23.59 10.92
C VAL A 443 -20.28 24.22 12.25
N GLY A 444 -21.51 23.99 12.68
CA GLY A 444 -22.08 24.59 13.89
C GLY A 444 -21.87 23.77 15.16
N GLY A 445 -21.81 22.44 15.04
CA GLY A 445 -21.69 21.52 16.16
C GLY A 445 -20.29 21.06 16.52
N GLN A 446 -19.29 21.28 15.64
CA GLN A 446 -17.90 20.77 15.79
C GLN A 446 -17.85 19.26 16.12
N GLU A 447 -18.87 18.50 15.73
CA GLU A 447 -18.99 17.07 16.06
C GLU A 447 -17.88 16.26 15.39
N LEU A 448 -17.47 16.68 14.19
CA LEU A 448 -16.38 16.09 13.42
C LEU A 448 -15.04 16.18 14.18
N ASP A 449 -14.69 17.34 14.74
CA ASP A 449 -13.42 17.56 15.47
C ASP A 449 -13.24 16.60 16.65
N VAL A 450 -14.34 16.05 17.17
CA VAL A 450 -14.36 15.09 18.28
C VAL A 450 -14.35 13.66 17.76
N LEU A 451 -15.15 13.39 16.73
CA LEU A 451 -15.28 12.08 16.13
C LEU A 451 -13.95 11.60 15.55
N LEU A 452 -13.15 12.48 14.95
CA LEU A 452 -11.86 12.13 14.31
C LEU A 452 -10.82 11.48 15.25
N TYR A 453 -11.00 11.58 16.57
CA TYR A 453 -10.08 11.03 17.57
C TYR A 453 -10.61 9.77 18.25
N ARG A 454 -11.77 9.25 17.84
CA ARG A 454 -12.34 8.00 18.35
C ARG A 454 -11.80 6.80 17.55
N ARG A 455 -11.97 5.60 18.11
CA ARG A 455 -11.65 4.33 17.45
C ARG A 455 -12.90 3.46 17.35
N GLY A 456 -13.02 2.73 16.25
CA GLY A 456 -14.09 1.76 16.01
C GLY A 456 -15.01 2.15 14.86
N PRO A 457 -15.84 1.23 14.35
CA PRO A 457 -16.58 1.45 13.12
C PRO A 457 -17.65 2.54 13.24
N PHE A 458 -17.84 3.29 12.17
CA PHE A 458 -18.64 4.51 12.01
C PHE A 458 -18.28 5.66 12.97
N VAL A 459 -17.13 5.58 13.67
CA VAL A 459 -16.55 6.65 14.50
C VAL A 459 -15.05 6.74 14.20
N GLY A 460 -14.37 7.84 14.53
CA GLY A 460 -12.96 7.99 14.16
C GLY A 460 -12.75 8.68 12.80
N PRO A 461 -11.54 8.56 12.24
CA PRO A 461 -11.20 9.15 10.94
C PRO A 461 -12.20 8.87 9.82
N GLU A 462 -12.85 7.70 9.78
CA GLU A 462 -13.77 7.32 8.71
C GLU A 462 -15.00 8.23 8.58
N ALA A 463 -15.38 8.93 9.66
CA ALA A 463 -16.44 9.94 9.61
C ALA A 463 -16.14 11.02 8.56
N LEU A 464 -14.84 11.35 8.38
CA LEU A 464 -14.36 12.25 7.34
C LEU A 464 -14.58 11.68 5.93
N ALA A 465 -14.36 10.38 5.76
CA ALA A 465 -14.55 9.69 4.49
C ALA A 465 -16.04 9.60 4.12
N TRP A 466 -16.90 9.23 5.07
CA TRP A 466 -18.35 9.20 4.85
C TRP A 466 -18.92 10.58 4.51
N MET A 467 -18.51 11.62 5.25
CA MET A 467 -18.88 13.01 4.94
C MET A 467 -18.43 13.42 3.53
N THR A 468 -17.19 13.09 3.16
CA THR A 468 -16.65 13.37 1.83
C THR A 468 -17.46 12.68 0.74
N LEU A 469 -17.83 11.41 0.95
CA LEU A 469 -18.61 10.63 0.00
C LEU A 469 -20.04 11.18 -0.15
N GLY A 470 -20.71 11.52 0.96
CA GLY A 470 -22.04 12.14 0.95
C GLY A 470 -22.06 13.48 0.21
N ALA A 471 -21.11 14.36 0.52
CA ALA A 471 -20.98 15.65 -0.16
C ALA A 471 -20.68 15.50 -1.67
N LYS A 472 -19.85 14.52 -2.06
CA LYS A 472 -19.60 14.22 -3.47
C LYS A 472 -20.84 13.70 -4.19
N SER A 473 -21.61 12.84 -3.54
CA SER A 473 -22.86 12.31 -4.08
C SER A 473 -23.88 13.43 -4.28
N ALA A 474 -23.97 14.37 -3.34
CA ALA A 474 -24.82 15.57 -3.45
C ALA A 474 -24.43 16.43 -4.66
N ILE A 475 -23.13 16.73 -4.85
CA ILE A 475 -22.65 17.48 -6.02
C ILE A 475 -22.96 16.75 -7.32
N ALA A 476 -22.74 15.43 -7.38
CA ALA A 476 -23.04 14.62 -8.56
C ALA A 476 -24.54 14.63 -8.91
N ALA A 477 -25.39 14.78 -7.90
CA ALA A 477 -26.84 14.91 -8.04
C ALA A 477 -27.31 16.35 -8.34
N GLY A 478 -26.39 17.31 -8.50
CA GLY A 478 -26.71 18.73 -8.72
C GLY A 478 -27.21 19.47 -7.47
N LEU A 479 -26.99 18.92 -6.28
CA LEU A 479 -27.35 19.49 -4.99
C LEU A 479 -26.13 20.24 -4.42
N GLU A 480 -25.85 21.42 -4.96
CA GLU A 480 -24.60 22.12 -4.65
C GLU A 480 -24.59 22.68 -3.22
N GLY A 481 -25.67 23.32 -2.73
CA GLY A 481 -25.90 23.68 -1.32
C GLY A 481 -24.64 23.89 -0.45
N GLU A 482 -24.55 23.15 0.66
CA GLU A 482 -23.42 23.16 1.60
C GLU A 482 -22.32 22.14 1.25
N ALA A 483 -22.44 21.40 0.15
CA ALA A 483 -21.55 20.29 -0.17
C ALA A 483 -20.09 20.74 -0.47
N PRO A 484 -19.83 21.84 -1.21
CA PRO A 484 -18.49 22.40 -1.36
C PRO A 484 -17.83 22.79 -0.04
N THR A 485 -18.59 23.34 0.90
CA THR A 485 -18.11 23.71 2.25
C THR A 485 -17.63 22.48 3.00
N LEU A 486 -18.44 21.40 3.01
CA LEU A 486 -18.07 20.13 3.63
C LEU A 486 -16.80 19.53 3.03
N LEU A 487 -16.62 19.59 1.71
CA LEU A 487 -15.40 19.12 1.05
C LEU A 487 -14.17 19.98 1.37
N ALA A 488 -14.35 21.29 1.52
CA ALA A 488 -13.27 22.18 1.95
C ALA A 488 -12.81 21.83 3.37
N ILE A 489 -13.77 21.60 4.29
CA ILE A 489 -13.50 21.15 5.66
C ILE A 489 -12.78 19.79 5.67
N ALA A 490 -13.22 18.85 4.83
CA ALA A 490 -12.56 17.56 4.70
C ALA A 490 -11.07 17.69 4.35
N ARG A 491 -10.73 18.58 3.40
CA ARG A 491 -9.34 18.86 3.02
C ARG A 491 -8.54 19.47 4.17
N THR A 492 -9.10 20.43 4.90
CA THR A 492 -8.39 21.11 5.99
C THR A 492 -8.13 20.20 7.19
N MET A 493 -8.93 19.14 7.36
CA MET A 493 -8.79 18.17 8.46
C MET A 493 -7.82 17.02 8.15
N LEU A 494 -7.32 16.89 6.91
CA LEU A 494 -6.35 15.84 6.55
C LEU A 494 -5.09 15.81 7.45
N PRO A 495 -4.48 16.95 7.82
CA PRO A 495 -3.31 16.95 8.70
C PRO A 495 -3.60 16.43 10.12
N GLU A 496 -4.84 16.55 10.61
CA GLU A 496 -5.24 16.06 11.95
C GLU A 496 -5.18 14.53 12.05
N LEU A 497 -5.19 13.84 10.91
CA LEU A 497 -5.06 12.38 10.84
C LEU A 497 -3.61 11.89 10.95
N LEU A 498 -2.62 12.79 10.90
CA LEU A 498 -1.21 12.42 11.06
C LEU A 498 -0.91 12.08 12.53
N GLY A 499 -0.38 10.88 12.78
CA GLY A 499 -0.08 10.42 14.13
C GLY A 499 -1.32 9.98 14.94
N HIS A 500 -2.47 9.82 14.28
CA HIS A 500 -3.67 9.26 14.91
C HIS A 500 -3.38 7.88 15.51
N ALA A 501 -4.05 7.56 16.63
CA ALA A 501 -3.83 6.32 17.36
C ALA A 501 -4.19 5.11 16.49
N ASP A 502 -5.28 5.19 15.74
CA ASP A 502 -5.60 4.22 14.68
C ASP A 502 -4.87 4.60 13.38
N ARG A 503 -3.65 4.07 13.21
CA ARG A 503 -2.80 4.37 12.05
C ARG A 503 -3.39 3.84 10.75
N ASP A 504 -4.04 2.68 10.81
CA ASP A 504 -4.90 2.07 9.79
C ASP A 504 -5.86 3.03 9.14
N GLU A 505 -6.89 3.29 9.92
CA GLU A 505 -8.01 4.08 9.50
C GLU A 505 -7.57 5.46 9.05
N ALA A 506 -6.68 6.10 9.80
CA ALA A 506 -6.18 7.42 9.45
C ALA A 506 -5.42 7.43 8.12
N ALA A 507 -4.56 6.45 7.86
CA ALA A 507 -3.80 6.39 6.60
C ALA A 507 -4.73 6.11 5.40
N VAL A 508 -5.66 5.18 5.56
CA VAL A 508 -6.65 4.83 4.52
C VAL A 508 -7.57 6.02 4.21
N VAL A 509 -8.09 6.68 5.25
CA VAL A 509 -8.97 7.85 5.12
C VAL A 509 -8.23 9.03 4.50
N ARG A 510 -6.96 9.29 4.86
CA ARG A 510 -6.18 10.35 4.21
C ARG A 510 -6.06 10.15 2.70
N LEU A 511 -5.77 8.91 2.27
CA LEU A 511 -5.72 8.59 0.85
C LEU A 511 -7.09 8.81 0.19
N PHE A 512 -8.15 8.26 0.78
CA PHE A 512 -9.52 8.38 0.26
C PHE A 512 -9.94 9.85 0.13
N VAL A 513 -9.83 10.64 1.19
CA VAL A 513 -10.25 12.05 1.19
C VAL A 513 -9.38 12.87 0.23
N SER A 514 -8.06 12.64 0.17
CA SER A 514 -7.17 13.31 -0.79
C SER A 514 -7.57 13.04 -2.24
N ALA A 515 -7.90 11.79 -2.55
CA ALA A 515 -8.32 11.37 -3.88
C ALA A 515 -9.64 12.04 -4.30
N PHE A 516 -10.67 11.94 -3.46
CA PHE A 516 -11.99 12.47 -3.81
C PHE A 516 -12.01 13.99 -3.78
N THR A 517 -11.22 14.63 -2.94
CA THR A 517 -11.12 16.10 -2.90
C THR A 517 -10.13 16.66 -3.93
N ARG A 518 -9.46 15.86 -4.78
CA ARG A 518 -8.44 16.33 -5.75
C ARG A 518 -7.38 17.22 -5.08
N SER A 519 -6.91 16.84 -3.90
CA SER A 519 -5.83 17.54 -3.24
C SER A 519 -4.55 17.46 -4.09
N GLN A 520 -3.81 18.57 -4.22
CA GLN A 520 -2.51 18.60 -4.91
C GLN A 520 -1.48 17.66 -4.25
N THR A 521 -1.75 17.23 -3.01
CA THR A 521 -0.88 16.36 -2.22
C THR A 521 -0.97 14.87 -2.57
N LEU A 522 -1.96 14.43 -3.36
CA LEU A 522 -2.21 12.99 -3.60
C LEU A 522 -0.98 12.22 -4.09
N HIS A 523 -0.12 12.85 -4.90
CA HIS A 523 1.13 12.27 -5.41
C HIS A 523 2.39 12.98 -4.89
N GLN A 524 2.25 13.90 -3.92
CA GLN A 524 3.36 14.62 -3.30
C GLN A 524 3.75 14.04 -1.93
N GLU A 525 2.86 13.25 -1.31
CA GLU A 525 3.15 12.44 -0.11
C GLU A 525 3.81 11.10 -0.47
N ASP A 526 4.40 10.43 0.53
CA ASP A 526 4.94 9.07 0.38
C ASP A 526 3.90 8.14 -0.28
N PRO A 527 4.33 7.23 -1.18
CA PRO A 527 3.40 6.29 -1.81
C PRO A 527 2.64 5.51 -0.74
N PRO A 528 1.33 5.24 -0.93
CA PRO A 528 0.57 4.50 0.07
C PRO A 528 1.23 3.13 0.33
N PRO A 529 1.31 2.64 1.58
CA PRO A 529 1.98 1.39 1.92
C PRO A 529 1.08 0.20 1.53
N VAL A 530 0.82 0.03 0.24
CA VAL A 530 -0.16 -0.92 -0.29
C VAL A 530 0.17 -2.34 0.12
N SER A 531 1.45 -2.73 0.14
CA SER A 531 1.87 -4.07 0.57
C SER A 531 1.46 -4.35 2.02
N GLU A 532 1.62 -3.37 2.93
CA GLU A 532 1.18 -3.46 4.32
C GLU A 532 -0.35 -3.55 4.39
N TRP A 533 -1.08 -2.72 3.66
CA TRP A 533 -2.54 -2.76 3.67
C TRP A 533 -3.10 -4.08 3.13
N ILE A 534 -2.48 -4.69 2.11
CA ILE A 534 -2.91 -6.01 1.62
C ILE A 534 -2.70 -7.07 2.72
N GLU A 535 -1.59 -7.02 3.47
CA GLU A 535 -1.38 -7.88 4.65
C GLU A 535 -2.44 -7.63 5.73
N ARG A 536 -2.71 -6.36 6.05
CA ARG A 536 -3.65 -5.95 7.10
C ARG A 536 -5.11 -6.17 6.75
N SER A 537 -5.49 -6.19 5.48
CA SER A 537 -6.89 -6.37 5.04
C SER A 537 -7.57 -7.62 5.61
N GLY A 538 -6.82 -8.72 5.78
CA GLY A 538 -7.34 -9.94 6.43
C GLY A 538 -7.52 -9.80 7.95
N THR A 539 -6.72 -8.94 8.59
CA THR A 539 -6.87 -8.57 10.00
C THR A 539 -8.06 -7.64 10.20
N TRP A 540 -8.21 -6.61 9.35
CA TRP A 540 -9.37 -5.71 9.38
C TRP A 540 -10.69 -6.47 9.28
N TRP A 541 -10.77 -7.47 8.38
CA TRP A 541 -11.94 -8.34 8.29
C TRP A 541 -12.26 -9.09 9.59
N ARG A 542 -11.24 -9.65 10.24
CA ARG A 542 -11.37 -10.42 11.50
C ARG A 542 -11.71 -9.53 12.69
N GLU A 543 -11.23 -8.29 12.70
CA GLU A 543 -11.51 -7.30 13.74
C GLU A 543 -12.90 -6.66 13.60
N GLY A 544 -13.69 -7.06 12.60
CA GLY A 544 -15.01 -6.48 12.35
C GLY A 544 -14.92 -5.09 11.73
N ARG A 545 -13.84 -4.84 10.97
CA ARG A 545 -13.52 -3.56 10.31
C ARG A 545 -13.42 -3.61 8.77
N PRO A 546 -14.35 -4.26 8.06
CA PRO A 546 -14.33 -4.38 6.61
C PRO A 546 -14.53 -3.04 5.88
N GLU A 547 -15.02 -1.99 6.54
CA GLU A 547 -15.12 -0.63 6.01
C GLU A 547 -13.77 -0.07 5.54
N LEU A 548 -12.67 -0.45 6.20
CA LEU A 548 -11.32 -0.04 5.79
C LEU A 548 -10.95 -0.59 4.40
N ILE A 549 -11.39 -1.80 4.08
CA ILE A 549 -11.16 -2.42 2.76
C ILE A 549 -11.90 -1.61 1.69
N TYR A 550 -13.11 -1.15 1.98
CA TYR A 550 -13.89 -0.29 1.09
C TYR A 550 -13.20 1.05 0.83
N PHE A 551 -12.75 1.75 1.88
CA PHE A 551 -12.07 3.03 1.72
C PHE A 551 -10.71 2.89 1.01
N ALA A 552 -9.92 1.88 1.36
CA ALA A 552 -8.63 1.62 0.72
C ALA A 552 -8.81 1.32 -0.77
N THR A 553 -9.81 0.51 -1.13
CA THR A 553 -10.13 0.18 -2.53
C THR A 553 -10.49 1.44 -3.32
N ASN A 554 -11.36 2.29 -2.79
CA ASN A 554 -11.77 3.52 -3.47
C ASN A 554 -10.63 4.54 -3.58
N GLY A 555 -9.83 4.71 -2.51
CA GLY A 555 -8.67 5.60 -2.52
C GLY A 555 -7.62 5.16 -3.54
N LEU A 556 -7.27 3.86 -3.54
CA LEU A 556 -6.28 3.31 -4.46
C LEU A 556 -6.77 3.27 -5.90
N PHE A 557 -8.06 3.05 -6.15
CA PHE A 557 -8.63 3.15 -7.49
C PHE A 557 -8.41 4.54 -8.10
N GLN A 558 -8.63 5.58 -7.30
CA GLN A 558 -8.42 6.96 -7.72
C GLN A 558 -6.93 7.33 -7.80
N TYR A 559 -6.08 6.72 -6.95
CA TYR A 559 -4.63 6.88 -7.02
C TYR A 559 -4.03 6.26 -8.28
N GLY A 560 -4.54 5.10 -8.72
CA GLY A 560 -4.10 4.42 -9.93
C GLY A 560 -2.68 3.84 -9.87
N GLY A 561 -2.11 3.52 -11.03
CA GLY A 561 -0.75 3.00 -11.17
C GLY A 561 -0.52 1.61 -10.55
N ALA A 562 0.74 1.27 -10.29
CA ALA A 562 1.13 -0.04 -9.74
C ALA A 562 0.51 -0.35 -8.37
N ALA A 563 0.27 0.69 -7.56
CA ALA A 563 -0.41 0.60 -6.27
C ALA A 563 -1.83 0.05 -6.42
N TRP A 564 -2.60 0.58 -7.38
CA TRP A 564 -3.92 0.05 -7.71
C TRP A 564 -3.87 -1.38 -8.23
N GLU A 565 -3.00 -1.68 -9.18
CA GLU A 565 -2.90 -3.02 -9.78
C GLU A 565 -2.59 -4.09 -8.72
N MET A 566 -1.67 -3.81 -7.81
CA MET A 566 -1.28 -4.73 -6.74
C MET A 566 -2.41 -4.97 -5.72
N TRP A 567 -3.08 -3.90 -5.27
CA TRP A 567 -4.25 -4.01 -4.39
C TRP A 567 -5.39 -4.75 -5.06
N ASN A 568 -5.76 -4.31 -6.26
CA ASN A 568 -6.90 -4.81 -6.99
C ASN A 568 -6.75 -6.29 -7.33
N ASN A 569 -5.59 -6.74 -7.80
CA ASN A 569 -5.42 -8.16 -8.13
C ASN A 569 -5.50 -9.07 -6.90
N THR A 570 -5.07 -8.58 -5.72
CA THR A 570 -5.00 -9.43 -4.52
C THR A 570 -6.28 -9.36 -3.68
N VAL A 571 -6.75 -8.16 -3.37
CA VAL A 571 -7.89 -7.96 -2.47
C VAL A 571 -9.21 -8.28 -3.17
N ARG A 572 -9.36 -7.98 -4.46
CA ARG A 572 -10.56 -8.40 -5.25
C ARG A 572 -10.75 -9.90 -5.20
N ASP A 573 -9.70 -10.67 -5.48
CA ASP A 573 -9.79 -12.13 -5.57
C ASP A 573 -10.09 -12.74 -4.18
N ARG A 574 -9.52 -12.16 -3.12
CA ARG A 574 -9.89 -12.50 -1.73
C ARG A 574 -11.36 -12.22 -1.44
N MET A 575 -11.88 -11.03 -1.77
CA MET A 575 -13.30 -10.70 -1.55
C MET A 575 -14.23 -11.63 -2.33
N VAL A 576 -13.88 -11.97 -3.57
CA VAL A 576 -14.60 -12.95 -4.41
C VAL A 576 -14.64 -14.33 -3.73
N GLN A 577 -13.50 -14.82 -3.26
CA GLN A 577 -13.42 -16.10 -2.54
C GLN A 577 -14.28 -16.08 -1.26
N LEU A 578 -14.19 -15.01 -0.46
CA LEU A 578 -14.99 -14.83 0.75
C LEU A 578 -16.49 -14.83 0.47
N GLN A 579 -16.92 -14.21 -0.64
CA GLN A 579 -18.31 -14.14 -1.03
C GLN A 579 -18.86 -15.50 -1.50
N ILE A 580 -18.07 -16.25 -2.28
CA ILE A 580 -18.39 -17.62 -2.70
C ILE A 580 -18.47 -18.57 -1.50
N LEU A 581 -17.51 -18.46 -0.57
CA LEU A 581 -17.51 -19.21 0.69
C LEU A 581 -18.74 -18.85 1.54
N GLY A 582 -19.08 -17.56 1.62
CA GLY A 582 -20.24 -17.05 2.32
C GLY A 582 -21.55 -17.65 1.84
N GLU A 583 -21.76 -17.77 0.53
CA GLU A 583 -22.95 -18.40 -0.04
C GLU A 583 -23.10 -19.87 0.37
N ARG A 584 -21.97 -20.59 0.52
CA ARG A 584 -21.97 -22.03 0.85
C ARG A 584 -22.03 -22.31 2.35
N SER A 585 -21.51 -21.42 3.18
CA SER A 585 -21.21 -21.71 4.59
C SER A 585 -21.67 -20.66 5.60
N GLY A 586 -22.17 -19.51 5.15
CA GLY A 586 -22.47 -18.37 6.03
C GLY A 586 -21.22 -17.63 6.53
N PHE A 587 -20.03 -17.91 5.99
CA PHE A 587 -18.78 -17.31 6.46
C PHE A 587 -18.70 -15.79 6.26
N ALA A 588 -19.24 -15.28 5.15
CA ALA A 588 -19.31 -13.85 4.86
C ALA A 588 -20.11 -13.05 5.91
N THR A 589 -21.08 -13.69 6.56
CA THR A 589 -21.91 -13.10 7.62
C THR A 589 -21.27 -13.26 9.01
N ALA A 590 -20.16 -13.99 9.15
CA ALA A 590 -19.52 -14.30 10.43
C ALA A 590 -18.49 -13.25 10.91
N SER A 591 -18.26 -12.16 10.15
CA SER A 591 -17.40 -11.07 10.65
C SER A 591 -18.09 -10.37 11.83
N PRO A 592 -17.37 -10.08 12.94
CA PRO A 592 -17.95 -9.49 14.16
C PRO A 592 -18.22 -7.98 14.01
N HIS A 593 -18.80 -7.57 12.88
CA HIS A 593 -19.08 -6.18 12.59
C HIS A 593 -20.12 -5.63 13.59
N PRO A 594 -19.88 -4.51 14.30
CA PRO A 594 -20.78 -3.97 15.33
C PRO A 594 -22.19 -3.62 14.84
N HIS A 595 -22.33 -3.18 13.59
CA HIS A 595 -23.63 -2.96 12.92
C HIS A 595 -24.22 -4.24 12.28
N GLY A 596 -23.78 -5.43 12.72
CA GLY A 596 -24.36 -6.72 12.36
C GLY A 596 -23.91 -7.31 11.02
N GLU A 597 -24.32 -8.54 10.81
CA GLU A 597 -23.90 -9.41 9.71
C GLU A 597 -24.26 -8.87 8.33
N ALA A 598 -25.41 -8.19 8.21
CA ALA A 598 -25.82 -7.54 6.98
C ALA A 598 -24.80 -6.47 6.55
N THR A 599 -24.33 -5.66 7.50
CA THR A 599 -23.34 -4.61 7.22
C THR A 599 -22.00 -5.20 6.79
N ALA A 600 -21.54 -6.28 7.46
CA ALA A 600 -20.32 -6.99 7.07
C ALA A 600 -20.38 -7.50 5.62
N LEU A 601 -21.51 -8.11 5.24
CA LEU A 601 -21.74 -8.62 3.88
C LEU A 601 -21.71 -7.49 2.83
N LEU A 602 -22.28 -6.33 3.15
CA LEU A 602 -22.29 -5.18 2.24
C LEU A 602 -20.87 -4.68 1.96
N PHE A 603 -19.99 -4.68 2.97
CA PHE A 603 -18.59 -4.31 2.79
C PHE A 603 -17.73 -5.35 2.04
N LEU A 604 -18.21 -6.59 1.81
CA LEU A 604 -17.60 -7.49 0.81
C LEU A 604 -17.99 -7.11 -0.62
N THR A 605 -19.21 -6.58 -0.78
CA THR A 605 -19.82 -6.37 -2.09
C THR A 605 -19.41 -5.02 -2.66
N LEU A 606 -19.51 -3.95 -1.86
CA LEU A 606 -19.23 -2.57 -2.26
C LEU A 606 -17.85 -2.34 -2.91
N PRO A 607 -16.73 -2.93 -2.44
CA PRO A 607 -15.42 -2.75 -3.07
C PRO A 607 -15.36 -3.31 -4.50
N LEU A 608 -16.14 -4.35 -4.80
CA LEU A 608 -16.20 -4.98 -6.13
C LEU A 608 -16.96 -4.13 -7.15
N GLU A 609 -17.66 -3.08 -6.69
CA GLU A 609 -18.47 -2.20 -7.54
C GLU A 609 -17.70 -0.97 -8.06
N VAL A 610 -16.49 -0.74 -7.52
CA VAL A 610 -15.70 0.48 -7.76
C VAL A 610 -15.51 0.82 -9.25
N TYR A 611 -15.36 -0.20 -10.11
CA TYR A 611 -15.03 -0.05 -11.53
C TYR A 611 -16.11 0.63 -12.37
N TYR A 612 -17.36 0.56 -11.94
CA TYR A 612 -18.50 1.14 -12.65
C TYR A 612 -19.20 2.24 -11.84
N ARG A 613 -18.87 2.36 -10.55
CA ARG A 613 -19.44 3.37 -9.67
C ARG A 613 -18.72 4.73 -9.75
N TYR A 614 -17.40 4.73 -9.95
CA TYR A 614 -16.62 5.96 -10.04
C TYR A 614 -15.82 6.04 -11.34
N GLN A 615 -15.76 7.23 -11.95
CA GLN A 615 -14.77 7.50 -12.98
C GLN A 615 -13.41 7.71 -12.32
N GLN A 616 -12.37 7.04 -12.84
CA GLN A 616 -11.00 7.26 -12.42
C GLN A 616 -10.52 8.65 -12.91
N VAL A 617 -9.89 9.43 -12.04
CA VAL A 617 -9.23 10.67 -12.45
C VAL A 617 -8.08 10.30 -13.40
N GLY A 618 -8.08 10.87 -14.60
CA GLY A 618 -7.31 10.40 -15.76
C GLY A 618 -5.84 10.05 -15.47
N SER A 619 -5.42 8.88 -15.94
CA SER A 619 -4.05 8.39 -15.86
C SER A 619 -3.11 9.29 -16.67
N ARG A 620 -2.38 10.18 -16.00
CA ARG A 620 -1.10 10.65 -16.55
C ARG A 620 -0.14 9.47 -16.51
N LYS A 621 0.27 8.99 -17.68
CA LYS A 621 1.51 8.24 -17.83
C LYS A 621 2.62 9.14 -17.28
N GLN A 622 3.09 8.86 -16.07
CA GLN A 622 4.33 9.44 -15.57
C GLN A 622 5.40 8.38 -15.70
N ASP A 623 6.39 8.70 -16.52
CA ASP A 623 7.57 7.89 -16.78
C ASP A 623 8.36 7.66 -15.49
N ALA A 624 8.85 6.43 -15.32
CA ALA A 624 9.51 5.92 -14.14
C ALA A 624 10.95 6.45 -13.92
N SER A 625 11.24 7.72 -14.24
CA SER A 625 12.62 8.23 -14.33
C SER A 625 13.01 9.37 -13.37
N ILE A 626 12.16 9.84 -12.45
CA ILE A 626 12.43 11.09 -11.69
C ILE A 626 12.41 10.93 -10.15
N PHE A 627 12.91 9.83 -9.59
CA PHE A 627 13.20 9.78 -8.15
C PHE A 627 14.61 9.29 -7.87
N GLY A 628 15.56 10.17 -8.18
CA GLY A 628 16.95 10.07 -7.74
C GLY A 628 17.10 10.49 -6.28
N ASN A 629 17.67 9.58 -5.49
CA ASN A 629 18.50 9.79 -4.30
C ASN A 629 18.45 11.18 -3.63
N ARG A 630 17.80 11.26 -2.46
CA ARG A 630 18.42 11.82 -1.24
C ARG A 630 17.54 11.58 -0.01
N ARG A 631 18.19 11.08 1.05
CA ARG A 631 17.71 10.77 2.42
C ARG A 631 16.99 9.41 2.57
N ARG A 632 17.77 8.33 2.57
CA ARG A 632 17.30 6.96 2.81
C ARG A 632 18.14 6.20 3.84
N GLU A 633 18.73 6.92 4.78
CA GLU A 633 19.47 6.32 5.90
C GLU A 633 18.78 6.76 7.19
N ASP A 634 18.36 5.76 7.98
CA ASP A 634 17.77 5.83 9.32
C ASP A 634 16.23 5.97 9.44
N ARG A 635 15.50 4.90 9.08
CA ARG A 635 14.44 4.29 9.92
C ARG A 635 13.69 3.13 9.22
N ILE A 636 13.87 1.91 9.77
CA ILE A 636 13.07 0.67 9.61
C ILE A 636 12.99 0.10 8.17
N GLU A 637 13.58 -1.09 7.98
CA GLU A 637 13.66 -1.85 6.73
C GLU A 637 12.28 -2.19 6.12
N GLU A 638 11.78 -1.34 5.22
CA GLU A 638 10.84 -1.74 4.18
C GLU A 638 11.61 -2.59 3.16
N LEU A 639 11.46 -3.91 3.27
CA LEU A 639 12.10 -4.87 2.39
C LEU A 639 11.55 -4.74 0.96
N ALA A 640 12.35 -4.14 0.06
CA ALA A 640 12.03 -4.01 -1.38
C ALA A 640 11.43 -5.30 -1.97
N PRO A 641 10.45 -5.23 -2.90
CA PRO A 641 9.80 -6.41 -3.44
C PRO A 641 10.81 -7.39 -4.07
N LEU A 642 10.62 -8.69 -3.82
CA LEU A 642 11.46 -9.72 -4.41
C LEU A 642 11.35 -9.72 -5.93
N VAL A 643 12.48 -9.94 -6.62
CA VAL A 643 12.51 -10.08 -8.08
C VAL A 643 11.63 -11.26 -8.50
N ASN A 644 10.78 -11.07 -9.51
CA ASN A 644 9.96 -12.15 -10.04
C ASN A 644 10.88 -13.26 -10.62
N VAL A 645 10.83 -14.43 -9.99
CA VAL A 645 11.76 -15.52 -10.28
C VAL A 645 11.56 -16.14 -11.67
N ASN A 646 10.35 -16.04 -12.25
CA ASN A 646 10.09 -16.50 -13.61
C ASN A 646 10.77 -15.58 -14.65
N LEU A 647 10.75 -14.26 -14.41
CA LEU A 647 11.49 -13.29 -15.23
C LEU A 647 13.00 -13.47 -15.07
N ALA A 648 13.48 -13.63 -13.83
CA ALA A 648 14.89 -13.88 -13.53
C ALA A 648 15.42 -15.13 -14.24
N ALA A 649 14.58 -16.15 -14.37
CA ALA A 649 14.90 -17.41 -15.04
C ALA A 649 14.73 -17.38 -16.56
N LYS A 650 14.22 -16.28 -17.16
CA LYS A 650 13.81 -16.24 -18.57
C LYS A 650 12.98 -17.46 -18.98
N SER A 651 12.05 -17.88 -18.11
CA SER A 651 11.20 -19.07 -18.31
C SER A 651 11.92 -20.42 -18.38
N TRP A 652 13.19 -20.51 -17.98
CA TRP A 652 13.91 -21.78 -17.86
C TRP A 652 13.45 -22.56 -16.62
N PRO A 653 13.05 -23.84 -16.74
CA PRO A 653 12.62 -24.63 -15.59
C PRO A 653 13.81 -25.02 -14.72
N VAL A 654 13.84 -24.54 -13.49
CA VAL A 654 14.83 -24.88 -12.48
C VAL A 654 14.10 -25.34 -11.22
N ARG A 655 14.58 -26.42 -10.61
CA ARG A 655 14.18 -26.90 -9.29
C ARG A 655 15.42 -26.99 -8.42
N ILE A 656 15.38 -26.34 -7.26
CA ILE A 656 16.47 -26.27 -6.29
C ILE A 656 15.97 -26.93 -5.01
N ASP A 657 16.71 -27.90 -4.51
CA ASP A 657 16.53 -28.40 -3.15
C ASP A 657 17.29 -27.49 -2.20
N ALA A 658 16.57 -26.74 -1.37
CA ALA A 658 17.12 -25.80 -0.41
C ALA A 658 17.30 -26.42 0.99
N GLY A 659 17.03 -27.73 1.14
CA GLY A 659 17.24 -28.45 2.39
C GLY A 659 16.05 -28.32 3.37
N PRO A 660 16.26 -28.51 4.69
CA PRO A 660 15.18 -28.50 5.66
C PRO A 660 14.62 -27.09 5.89
N ALA A 661 13.30 -26.95 5.89
CA ALA A 661 12.61 -25.73 6.27
C ALA A 661 12.68 -25.54 7.79
N ARG A 662 13.40 -24.50 8.22
CA ARG A 662 13.28 -23.93 9.57
C ARG A 662 12.98 -22.45 9.41
N LEU A 663 11.74 -22.13 9.03
CA LEU A 663 11.34 -20.76 8.75
C LEU A 663 10.45 -20.22 9.88
N VAL A 664 10.81 -19.05 10.40
CA VAL A 664 10.14 -18.40 11.55
C VAL A 664 9.19 -17.32 11.04
N ASP A 665 8.01 -17.23 11.66
CA ASP A 665 6.88 -16.41 11.21
C ASP A 665 7.25 -14.95 10.93
N GLY A 666 6.85 -14.46 9.75
CA GLY A 666 6.77 -13.02 9.45
C GLY A 666 8.08 -12.28 9.20
N GLN A 667 9.18 -12.99 8.94
CA GLN A 667 10.45 -12.38 8.54
C GLN A 667 10.90 -12.91 7.17
N ARG A 668 11.43 -12.03 6.32
CA ARG A 668 12.13 -12.45 5.11
C ARG A 668 13.43 -13.12 5.51
N MET A 669 13.63 -14.35 5.02
CA MET A 669 14.77 -15.17 5.41
C MET A 669 15.73 -15.35 4.25
N ARG A 670 17.02 -15.45 4.56
CA ARG A 670 18.08 -15.74 3.60
C ARG A 670 18.54 -17.17 3.83
N VAL A 671 18.32 -18.05 2.86
CA VAL A 671 18.70 -19.46 2.92
C VAL A 671 19.88 -19.69 1.99
N GLN A 672 21.01 -20.13 2.52
CA GLN A 672 22.16 -20.48 1.69
C GLN A 672 21.88 -21.80 0.96
N ILE A 673 21.86 -21.75 -0.37
CA ILE A 673 21.65 -22.91 -1.24
C ILE A 673 22.96 -23.68 -1.42
N GLY A 674 24.08 -22.97 -1.58
CA GLY A 674 25.38 -23.61 -1.78
C GLY A 674 26.50 -22.63 -2.09
N ARG A 675 27.73 -23.15 -2.04
CA ARG A 675 28.96 -22.41 -2.34
C ARG A 675 29.68 -23.14 -3.47
N ILE A 676 29.97 -22.44 -4.55
CA ILE A 676 30.49 -23.02 -5.78
C ILE A 676 31.75 -22.27 -6.20
N PRO A 677 32.89 -22.95 -6.41
CA PRO A 677 34.06 -22.31 -7.00
C PRO A 677 33.72 -21.72 -8.36
N LEU A 678 34.12 -20.48 -8.61
CA LEU A 678 34.04 -19.85 -9.93
C LEU A 678 35.43 -19.92 -10.59
N PRO A 679 35.72 -20.99 -11.36
CA PRO A 679 37.00 -21.08 -12.05
C PRO A 679 37.07 -19.98 -13.11
N GLY A 680 38.07 -19.13 -13.03
CA GLY A 680 38.20 -18.00 -13.94
C GLY A 680 39.52 -17.27 -13.76
N ARG A 681 39.78 -16.34 -14.67
CA ARG A 681 40.93 -15.45 -14.57
C ARG A 681 40.46 -14.12 -14.00
N LEU A 682 41.02 -13.76 -12.84
CA LEU A 682 40.92 -12.41 -12.30
C LEU A 682 41.93 -11.52 -13.06
N GLY A 683 41.44 -10.42 -13.62
CA GLY A 683 42.25 -9.42 -14.29
C GLY A 683 41.88 -8.01 -13.84
N LEU A 684 42.63 -7.02 -14.30
CA LEU A 684 42.30 -5.62 -14.12
C LEU A 684 41.93 -4.98 -15.45
N ARG A 685 40.95 -4.09 -15.41
CA ARG A 685 40.51 -3.26 -16.53
C ARG A 685 40.42 -1.81 -16.11
N ALA A 686 40.88 -0.88 -16.94
CA ALA A 686 40.69 0.56 -16.73
C ALA A 686 40.21 1.24 -18.00
N VAL A 687 39.36 2.25 -17.82
CA VAL A 687 38.91 3.18 -18.87
C VAL A 687 39.37 4.58 -18.46
N PRO A 688 40.62 4.98 -18.78
CA PRO A 688 41.24 6.15 -18.18
C PRO A 688 40.50 7.46 -18.51
N ALA A 689 39.83 7.52 -19.67
CA ALA A 689 38.95 8.63 -20.05
C ALA A 689 37.76 8.82 -19.09
N SER A 690 37.32 7.76 -18.38
CA SER A 690 36.22 7.79 -17.41
C SER A 690 36.69 8.05 -15.97
N GLY A 691 38.01 8.02 -15.71
CA GLY A 691 38.61 8.28 -14.40
C GLY A 691 39.87 7.47 -14.13
N ALA A 692 40.59 7.82 -13.06
CA ALA A 692 41.91 7.25 -12.73
C ALA A 692 41.90 5.87 -12.06
N GLY A 693 40.78 5.14 -12.10
CA GLY A 693 40.59 3.87 -11.39
C GLY A 693 40.88 2.64 -12.25
N ALA A 694 41.16 1.51 -11.58
CA ALA A 694 41.18 0.19 -12.18
C ALA A 694 40.15 -0.72 -11.49
N TRP A 695 39.39 -1.47 -12.29
CA TRP A 695 38.34 -2.37 -11.85
C TRP A 695 38.78 -3.82 -11.97
N ARG A 696 38.51 -4.61 -10.93
CA ARG A 696 38.72 -6.06 -10.94
C ARG A 696 37.68 -6.69 -11.85
N MET A 697 38.13 -7.52 -12.77
CA MET A 697 37.26 -8.21 -13.72
C MET A 697 37.52 -9.72 -13.63
N LEU A 698 36.50 -10.47 -13.24
CA LEU A 698 36.54 -11.93 -13.28
C LEU A 698 35.95 -12.41 -14.60
N THR A 699 36.79 -13.03 -15.44
CA THR A 699 36.33 -13.76 -16.61
C THR A 699 36.20 -15.23 -16.24
N THR A 700 34.97 -15.73 -16.23
CA THR A 700 34.61 -17.08 -15.80
C THR A 700 33.54 -17.67 -16.73
N ARG A 701 32.97 -18.81 -16.36
CA ARG A 701 31.80 -19.42 -17.00
C ARG A 701 30.84 -19.89 -15.93
N ASN A 702 29.55 -20.05 -16.26
CA ASN A 702 28.63 -20.72 -15.35
C ASN A 702 29.07 -22.18 -15.13
N PRO A 703 29.51 -22.57 -13.92
CA PRO A 703 29.99 -23.93 -13.66
C PRO A 703 28.87 -24.94 -13.37
N LEU A 704 27.62 -24.48 -13.27
CA LEU A 704 26.47 -25.31 -12.96
C LEU A 704 25.90 -26.02 -14.18
N THR A 705 25.20 -27.13 -13.94
CA THR A 705 24.36 -27.82 -14.94
C THR A 705 23.00 -27.15 -15.16
N ILE A 706 22.70 -26.09 -14.40
CA ILE A 706 21.50 -25.26 -14.48
C ILE A 706 21.89 -23.79 -14.74
N PRO A 707 21.02 -22.96 -15.32
CA PRO A 707 21.35 -21.55 -15.54
C PRO A 707 21.56 -20.81 -14.22
N LEU A 708 22.47 -19.84 -14.22
CA LEU A 708 22.50 -18.79 -13.21
C LEU A 708 21.36 -17.81 -13.53
N LEU A 709 20.43 -17.67 -12.59
CA LEU A 709 19.28 -16.79 -12.74
C LEU A 709 19.71 -15.33 -12.58
N ALA A 710 19.10 -14.43 -13.33
CA ALA A 710 19.38 -13.01 -13.20
C ALA A 710 19.05 -12.50 -11.79
N GLY A 711 19.86 -11.62 -11.24
CA GLY A 711 19.70 -11.11 -9.89
C GLY A 711 20.81 -10.15 -9.50
N THR A 712 20.98 -9.90 -8.20
CA THR A 712 22.08 -9.10 -7.68
C THR A 712 23.08 -9.98 -6.94
N ALA A 713 24.36 -9.62 -7.02
CA ALA A 713 25.43 -10.22 -6.23
C ALA A 713 26.11 -9.19 -5.35
N ASP A 714 26.23 -9.49 -4.05
CA ASP A 714 27.15 -8.78 -3.17
C ASP A 714 28.60 -9.18 -3.54
N VAL A 715 29.48 -8.21 -3.74
CA VAL A 715 30.90 -8.44 -4.01
C VAL A 715 31.69 -8.30 -2.71
N VAL A 716 32.37 -9.37 -2.31
CA VAL A 716 33.17 -9.42 -1.09
C VAL A 716 34.60 -9.83 -1.47
N VAL A 717 35.58 -9.00 -1.14
CA VAL A 717 37.00 -9.27 -1.45
C VAL A 717 37.79 -9.23 -0.14
N ASP A 718 38.52 -10.31 0.15
CA ASP A 718 39.33 -10.50 1.36
C ASP A 718 38.57 -10.17 2.67
N GLY A 719 37.26 -10.45 2.68
CA GLY A 719 36.37 -10.21 3.83
C GLY A 719 35.69 -8.84 3.86
N GLU A 720 36.02 -7.94 2.93
CA GLU A 720 35.41 -6.60 2.83
C GLU A 720 34.34 -6.56 1.73
N ARG A 721 33.14 -6.05 2.06
CA ARG A 721 32.04 -5.89 1.10
C ARG A 721 32.25 -4.61 0.29
N LEU A 722 32.53 -4.75 -1.01
CA LEU A 722 32.83 -3.63 -1.91
C LEU A 722 31.58 -3.02 -2.56
N GLY A 723 30.48 -3.76 -2.66
CA GLY A 723 29.24 -3.28 -3.25
C GLY A 723 28.36 -4.38 -3.83
N GLN A 724 27.42 -3.99 -4.69
CA GLN A 724 26.52 -4.90 -5.41
C GLN A 724 26.69 -4.76 -6.92
N ILE A 725 26.58 -5.89 -7.63
CA ILE A 725 26.55 -5.95 -9.09
C ILE A 725 25.29 -6.66 -9.59
N ASN A 726 24.92 -6.36 -10.83
CA ASN A 726 23.86 -7.09 -11.52
C ASN A 726 24.44 -8.36 -12.16
N LEU A 727 23.92 -9.51 -11.77
CA LEU A 727 24.18 -10.79 -12.42
C LEU A 727 23.19 -11.01 -13.57
N PRO A 728 23.66 -11.19 -14.81
CA PRO A 728 22.80 -11.54 -15.92
C PRO A 728 22.39 -13.01 -15.85
N PHE A 729 21.25 -13.33 -16.48
CA PHE A 729 20.90 -14.72 -16.77
C PHE A 729 22.00 -15.36 -17.62
N THR A 730 22.59 -16.46 -17.14
CA THR A 730 23.72 -17.13 -17.80
C THR A 730 23.44 -18.63 -17.91
N GLU A 731 23.38 -19.15 -19.13
CA GLU A 731 23.15 -20.57 -19.40
C GLU A 731 24.26 -21.48 -18.85
N PRO A 732 24.01 -22.79 -18.62
CA PRO A 732 25.04 -23.74 -18.23
C PRO A 732 26.27 -23.68 -19.14
N GLY A 733 27.47 -23.50 -18.55
CA GLY A 733 28.73 -23.44 -19.29
C GLY A 733 28.98 -22.15 -20.09
N ALA A 734 27.99 -21.25 -20.21
CA ALA A 734 28.17 -19.98 -20.92
C ALA A 734 29.18 -19.06 -20.22
N ALA A 735 29.90 -18.26 -21.02
CA ALA A 735 30.89 -17.31 -20.52
C ALA A 735 30.23 -16.19 -19.70
N LEU A 736 30.92 -15.73 -18.67
CA LEU A 736 30.45 -14.72 -17.73
C LEU A 736 31.60 -13.77 -17.37
N GLN A 737 31.36 -12.47 -17.46
CA GLN A 737 32.28 -11.44 -17.01
C GLN A 737 31.65 -10.64 -15.87
N LEU A 738 32.37 -10.55 -14.74
CA LEU A 738 31.88 -9.95 -13.51
C LEU A 738 32.84 -8.84 -13.07
N ASP A 739 32.31 -7.63 -12.94
CA ASP A 739 33.02 -6.53 -12.30
C ASP A 739 33.01 -6.79 -10.78
N LEU A 740 34.20 -6.87 -10.18
CA LEU A 740 34.38 -7.13 -8.75
C LEU A 740 34.82 -5.89 -7.99
N GLY A 741 34.46 -4.72 -8.51
CA GLY A 741 34.72 -3.43 -7.89
C GLY A 741 36.13 -2.91 -8.14
N ARG A 742 36.31 -1.63 -7.79
CA ARG A 742 37.55 -0.89 -7.97
C ARG A 742 38.63 -1.35 -7.00
N ASP A 743 39.89 -1.36 -7.45
CA ASP A 743 41.07 -1.53 -6.60
C ASP A 743 41.83 -0.20 -6.52
N ASP A 744 41.62 0.56 -5.44
CA ASP A 744 42.23 1.89 -5.27
C ASP A 744 43.74 1.86 -5.09
N ARG A 745 44.36 0.68 -4.94
CA ARG A 745 45.81 0.52 -4.92
C ARG A 745 46.43 0.64 -6.32
N VAL A 746 45.62 0.61 -7.38
CA VAL A 746 46.06 0.76 -8.77
C VAL A 746 45.58 2.11 -9.30
N LEU A 747 46.53 3.01 -9.54
CA LEU A 747 46.27 4.33 -10.06
C LEU A 747 46.60 4.38 -11.56
N VAL A 748 45.65 4.85 -12.36
CA VAL A 748 45.82 4.98 -13.81
C VAL A 748 45.77 6.44 -14.20
N THR A 749 46.88 6.97 -14.70
CA THR A 749 47.01 8.37 -15.10
C THR A 749 47.01 8.47 -16.63
N ARG A 750 46.16 9.35 -17.17
CA ARG A 750 46.01 9.61 -18.60
C ARG A 750 46.49 11.02 -18.92
N SER A 751 47.38 11.16 -19.88
CA SER A 751 47.71 12.46 -20.50
C SER A 751 47.58 12.35 -22.02
N GLU A 752 47.22 13.45 -22.67
CA GLU A 752 47.04 13.48 -24.12
C GLU A 752 47.85 14.63 -24.71
N GLU A 753 48.64 14.29 -25.72
CA GLU A 753 49.39 15.25 -26.52
C GLU A 753 48.82 15.28 -27.94
N ARG A 754 48.78 16.49 -28.52
CA ARG A 754 48.31 16.72 -29.87
C ARG A 754 49.37 17.44 -30.68
N ALA A 755 49.58 16.97 -31.90
CA ALA A 755 50.39 17.64 -32.91
C ALA A 755 49.59 17.78 -34.21
N ASP A 756 49.67 18.95 -34.84
CA ASP A 756 49.08 19.22 -36.15
C ASP A 756 50.20 19.44 -37.17
N ASP A 757 50.03 18.86 -38.36
CA ASP A 757 50.88 19.10 -39.53
C ASP A 757 50.00 19.42 -40.75
N GLU A 758 50.46 20.32 -41.61
CA GLU A 758 49.76 20.74 -42.82
C GLU A 758 50.70 20.70 -44.02
N ALA A 759 50.35 19.88 -45.01
CA ALA A 759 51.11 19.76 -46.24
C ALA A 759 50.17 19.59 -47.44
N TRP A 760 50.41 20.31 -48.52
CA TRP A 760 49.69 20.16 -49.81
C TRP A 760 48.15 20.21 -49.69
N GLY A 761 47.62 21.11 -48.86
CA GLY A 761 46.17 21.28 -48.66
C GLY A 761 45.49 20.16 -47.87
N LYS A 762 46.27 19.24 -47.27
CA LYS A 762 45.79 18.23 -46.32
C LYS A 762 46.35 18.52 -44.94
N ARG A 763 45.51 18.35 -43.92
CA ARG A 763 45.89 18.43 -42.51
C ARG A 763 45.93 17.04 -41.92
N THR A 764 46.98 16.79 -41.14
CA THR A 764 47.11 15.61 -40.31
C THR A 764 47.14 16.06 -38.86
N ARG A 765 46.23 15.52 -38.05
CA ARG A 765 46.24 15.74 -36.60
C ARG A 765 46.57 14.44 -35.91
N THR A 766 47.70 14.41 -35.22
CA THR A 766 48.17 13.27 -34.43
C THR A 766 47.77 13.46 -32.97
N TYR A 767 47.14 12.45 -32.39
CA TYR A 767 46.86 12.34 -30.97
C TYR A 767 47.72 11.24 -30.39
N THR A 768 48.37 11.51 -29.26
CA THR A 768 49.10 10.52 -28.49
C THR A 768 48.63 10.56 -27.06
N THR A 769 47.87 9.55 -26.67
CA THR A 769 47.43 9.33 -25.30
C THR A 769 48.48 8.50 -24.58
N ARG A 770 49.13 9.06 -23.57
CA ARG A 770 50.03 8.33 -22.67
C ARG A 770 49.27 7.89 -21.44
N ILE A 771 49.45 6.63 -21.09
CA ILE A 771 48.85 5.98 -19.94
C ILE A 771 49.98 5.53 -19.03
N ARG A 772 49.91 5.91 -17.77
CA ARG A 772 50.80 5.44 -16.72
C ARG A 772 49.99 4.67 -15.70
N VAL A 773 50.46 3.50 -15.31
CA VAL A 773 49.84 2.68 -14.27
C VAL A 773 50.81 2.49 -13.12
N ASP A 774 50.43 2.97 -11.94
CA ASP A 774 51.14 2.82 -10.69
C ASP A 774 50.41 1.78 -9.82
N ALA A 775 51.12 0.75 -9.34
CA ALA A 775 50.56 -0.33 -8.52
C ALA A 775 51.64 -0.94 -7.59
N PRO A 776 51.27 -1.59 -6.47
CA PRO A 776 52.20 -2.39 -5.67
C PRO A 776 52.82 -3.55 -6.47
N PRO A 777 54.13 -3.84 -6.31
CA PRO A 777 54.78 -4.96 -6.99
C PRO A 777 54.13 -6.32 -6.64
N GLY A 778 53.91 -7.15 -7.66
CA GLY A 778 53.35 -8.50 -7.48
C GLY A 778 51.85 -8.55 -7.17
N LEU A 779 51.14 -7.42 -7.23
CA LEU A 779 49.71 -7.37 -6.95
C LEU A 779 48.86 -8.00 -8.08
N TYR A 780 49.19 -7.69 -9.35
CA TYR A 780 48.56 -8.27 -10.53
C TYR A 780 49.59 -8.43 -11.65
N ASP A 781 49.39 -9.41 -12.54
CA ASP A 781 50.30 -9.67 -13.66
C ASP A 781 50.11 -8.69 -14.83
N SER A 782 48.89 -8.21 -15.05
CA SER A 782 48.55 -7.38 -16.21
C SER A 782 47.29 -6.55 -15.98
N ILE A 783 47.19 -5.42 -16.68
CA ILE A 783 45.98 -4.59 -16.78
C ILE A 783 45.61 -4.34 -18.23
N ARG A 784 44.32 -4.40 -18.54
CA ARG A 784 43.78 -3.97 -19.83
C ARG A 784 43.33 -2.52 -19.75
N ILE A 785 43.81 -1.69 -20.67
CA ILE A 785 43.40 -0.31 -20.85
C ILE A 785 42.49 -0.21 -22.06
N ASP A 786 41.31 0.36 -21.87
CA ASP A 786 40.32 0.58 -22.91
C ASP A 786 40.16 2.08 -23.19
N GLU A 787 40.40 2.50 -24.43
CA GLU A 787 40.19 3.88 -24.91
C GLU A 787 39.27 3.87 -26.14
N ALA A 788 38.31 4.79 -26.20
CA ALA A 788 37.33 4.82 -27.29
C ALA A 788 37.94 5.36 -28.60
N MET A 789 37.71 4.65 -29.71
CA MET A 789 38.10 5.10 -31.04
C MET A 789 37.18 6.23 -31.53
N PRO A 790 37.71 7.35 -32.06
CA PRO A 790 36.89 8.38 -32.68
C PRO A 790 36.35 7.84 -34.00
N VAL A 791 35.02 7.86 -34.16
CA VAL A 791 34.37 7.38 -35.38
C VAL A 791 34.16 8.57 -36.33
N PRO A 792 34.83 8.62 -37.51
CA PRO A 792 34.59 9.68 -38.48
C PRO A 792 33.16 9.64 -39.03
N LYS A 793 32.42 10.75 -38.91
CA LYS A 793 31.06 10.89 -39.47
C LYS A 793 31.04 11.43 -40.91
N ASP A 794 32.14 12.02 -41.34
CA ASP A 794 32.34 12.59 -42.67
C ASP A 794 33.34 11.73 -43.45
N GLY A 795 32.97 11.28 -44.64
CA GLY A 795 33.81 10.43 -45.50
C GLY A 795 35.09 11.11 -46.00
N SER A 796 35.24 12.42 -45.82
CA SER A 796 36.49 13.15 -46.09
C SER A 796 37.53 13.04 -44.98
N ILE A 797 37.17 12.49 -43.82
CA ILE A 797 38.06 12.31 -42.66
C ILE A 797 38.48 10.85 -42.56
N GLN A 798 39.79 10.60 -42.62
CA GLN A 798 40.36 9.26 -42.46
C GLN A 798 41.02 9.10 -41.09
N LEU A 799 40.60 8.09 -40.33
CA LEU A 799 41.29 7.66 -39.11
C LEU A 799 42.44 6.70 -39.47
N VAL A 800 43.60 6.90 -38.84
CA VAL A 800 44.78 6.04 -38.98
C VAL A 800 45.29 5.67 -37.60
N SER A 801 45.41 4.38 -37.29
CA SER A 801 46.00 3.91 -36.03
C SER A 801 47.51 3.76 -36.17
N LEU A 802 48.30 4.46 -35.35
CA LEU A 802 49.78 4.42 -35.39
C LEU A 802 50.36 3.43 -34.37
N ALA A 803 49.88 3.48 -33.13
CA ALA A 803 50.31 2.61 -32.04
C ALA A 803 49.11 2.30 -31.12
N PRO A 804 48.65 1.05 -31.00
CA PRO A 804 49.02 -0.09 -31.85
C PRO A 804 48.64 0.18 -33.31
N ALA A 805 49.50 -0.23 -34.26
CA ALA A 805 49.19 -0.11 -35.68
C ALA A 805 48.07 -1.10 -36.05
N ILE A 806 47.01 -0.60 -36.70
CA ILE A 806 45.90 -1.42 -37.20
C ILE A 806 45.83 -1.18 -38.71
N ALA A 807 45.80 -2.27 -39.49
CA ALA A 807 45.66 -2.17 -40.95
C ALA A 807 44.32 -1.48 -41.31
N PRO A 808 44.27 -0.59 -42.32
CA PRO A 808 43.08 0.18 -42.65
C PRO A 808 41.81 -0.67 -42.81
N GLU A 809 41.90 -1.82 -43.47
CA GLU A 809 40.75 -2.70 -43.74
C GLU A 809 40.18 -3.33 -42.46
N LEU A 810 41.05 -3.59 -41.47
CA LEU A 810 40.66 -4.08 -40.15
C LEU A 810 40.13 -2.96 -39.27
N LEU A 811 40.66 -1.74 -39.42
CA LEU A 811 40.21 -0.57 -38.67
C LEU A 811 38.77 -0.22 -39.00
N ASP A 812 38.40 -0.20 -40.28
CA ASP A 812 37.02 0.05 -40.74
C ASP A 812 36.03 -0.95 -40.15
N ARG A 813 36.41 -2.23 -40.10
CA ARG A 813 35.60 -3.29 -39.47
C ARG A 813 35.45 -3.09 -37.97
N ARG A 814 36.54 -2.75 -37.26
CA ARG A 814 36.49 -2.51 -35.81
C ARG A 814 35.66 -1.28 -35.45
N LEU A 815 35.68 -0.22 -36.26
CA LEU A 815 34.83 0.94 -36.02
C LEU A 815 33.32 0.59 -36.02
N LEU A 816 32.92 -0.51 -36.66
CA LEU A 816 31.55 -1.03 -36.64
C LEU A 816 31.29 -2.03 -35.51
N GLU A 817 32.24 -2.94 -35.25
CA GLU A 817 32.05 -4.06 -34.32
C GLU A 817 32.49 -3.76 -32.87
N ASP A 818 33.59 -3.04 -32.70
CA ASP A 818 34.27 -2.77 -31.42
C ASP A 818 35.18 -1.52 -31.53
N PRO A 819 34.60 -0.30 -31.46
CA PRO A 819 35.33 0.96 -31.62
C PRO A 819 36.12 1.33 -30.35
N VAL A 820 36.93 0.40 -29.83
CA VAL A 820 37.73 0.56 -28.62
C VAL A 820 39.15 0.04 -28.86
N TRP A 821 40.15 0.84 -28.50
CA TRP A 821 41.53 0.36 -28.37
C TRP A 821 41.68 -0.42 -27.07
N HIS A 822 42.09 -1.68 -27.18
CA HIS A 822 42.45 -2.53 -26.05
C HIS A 822 43.97 -2.62 -25.96
N LEU A 823 44.56 -2.07 -24.91
CA LEU A 823 46.00 -2.10 -24.64
C LEU A 823 46.26 -2.89 -23.35
N ASP A 824 46.86 -4.08 -23.47
CA ASP A 824 47.26 -4.89 -22.33
C ASP A 824 48.69 -4.48 -21.88
N LEU A 825 48.85 -4.09 -20.60
CA LEU A 825 50.12 -3.70 -19.98
C LEU A 825 50.57 -4.73 -18.94
N ASP A 826 51.85 -5.09 -18.93
CA ASP A 826 52.44 -6.08 -17.99
C ASP A 826 52.80 -5.42 -16.66
N LEU A 827 52.01 -5.71 -15.61
CA LEU A 827 52.14 -5.12 -14.27
C LEU A 827 53.10 -5.87 -13.34
N ARG A 828 53.87 -6.86 -13.84
CA ARG A 828 54.85 -7.59 -13.00
C ARG A 828 55.97 -6.69 -12.47
N LYS A 829 56.22 -5.54 -13.11
CA LYS A 829 57.23 -4.53 -12.72
C LYS A 829 56.66 -3.09 -12.85
N PRO A 830 55.79 -2.64 -11.92
CA PRO A 830 55.25 -1.29 -11.95
C PRO A 830 56.30 -0.26 -11.47
N PRO A 831 56.18 1.02 -11.87
CA PRO A 831 55.16 1.60 -12.75
C PRO A 831 55.33 1.19 -14.21
N VAL A 832 54.22 1.11 -14.94
CA VAL A 832 54.22 0.75 -16.36
C VAL A 832 53.63 1.88 -17.19
N GLU A 833 54.21 2.12 -18.35
CA GLU A 833 53.74 3.14 -19.27
C GLU A 833 53.34 2.49 -20.61
N GLY A 834 52.24 2.99 -21.16
CA GLY A 834 51.70 2.62 -22.46
C GLY A 834 51.30 3.86 -23.24
N ALA A 835 51.23 3.74 -24.56
CA ALA A 835 50.79 4.84 -25.40
C ALA A 835 49.84 4.33 -26.49
N ILE A 836 48.79 5.10 -26.74
CA ILE A 836 47.89 4.93 -27.87
C ILE A 836 48.07 6.17 -28.76
N SER A 837 48.50 5.96 -30.00
CA SER A 837 48.75 7.03 -30.97
C SER A 837 47.97 6.79 -32.25
N TRP A 838 47.30 7.82 -32.74
CA TRP A 838 46.47 7.77 -33.93
C TRP A 838 46.40 9.13 -34.62
N GLN A 839 46.00 9.13 -35.87
CA GLN A 839 45.96 10.30 -36.75
C GLN A 839 44.58 10.47 -37.38
N LEU A 840 44.14 11.72 -37.49
CA LEU A 840 43.08 12.12 -38.40
C LEU A 840 43.70 12.81 -39.60
N ARG A 841 43.38 12.34 -40.80
CA ARG A 841 43.75 12.98 -42.07
C ARG A 841 42.50 13.57 -42.70
N PHE A 842 42.51 14.86 -43.01
CA PHE A 842 41.35 15.57 -43.54
C PHE A 842 41.78 16.74 -44.44
N PRO A 843 40.92 17.22 -45.37
CA PRO A 843 41.21 18.40 -46.18
C PRO A 843 41.41 19.64 -45.30
N ALA A 844 42.29 20.56 -45.69
CA ALA A 844 42.56 21.79 -44.92
C ALA A 844 41.30 22.68 -44.74
N THR A 845 40.31 22.51 -45.61
CA THR A 845 39.00 23.18 -45.57
C THR A 845 38.07 22.64 -44.47
N VAL A 846 38.32 21.42 -43.96
CA VAL A 846 37.52 20.78 -42.91
C VAL A 846 38.13 21.06 -41.54
N ARG A 847 37.29 21.40 -40.55
CA ARG A 847 37.71 21.59 -39.15
C ARG A 847 37.01 20.58 -38.25
N PRO A 848 37.56 19.37 -38.07
CA PRO A 848 36.93 18.34 -37.25
C PRO A 848 36.95 18.73 -35.77
N ARG A 849 35.81 18.54 -35.11
CA ARG A 849 35.66 18.56 -33.64
C ARG A 849 35.47 17.12 -33.17
N ILE A 850 36.15 16.75 -32.09
CA ILE A 850 35.94 15.47 -31.43
C ILE A 850 34.90 15.70 -30.34
N ASP A 851 33.77 15.03 -30.48
CA ASP A 851 32.73 15.04 -29.46
C ASP A 851 33.05 13.93 -28.46
N HIS A 852 33.38 14.31 -27.22
CA HIS A 852 33.61 13.36 -26.15
C HIS A 852 32.25 12.94 -25.57
N GLN A 853 31.44 12.22 -26.35
CA GLN A 853 30.26 11.59 -25.78
C GLN A 853 30.72 10.50 -24.80
N ARG A 854 30.30 10.64 -23.54
CA ARG A 854 30.54 9.63 -22.51
C ARG A 854 30.00 8.29 -23.03
N PRO A 855 30.81 7.21 -23.04
CA PRO A 855 30.29 5.89 -23.38
C PRO A 855 29.36 5.45 -22.23
N GLY A 856 28.05 5.63 -22.42
CA GLY A 856 27.01 5.18 -21.49
C GLY A 856 26.14 6.32 -20.94
N GLY A 857 25.19 6.80 -21.74
CA GLY A 857 24.11 7.68 -21.30
C GLY A 857 23.05 7.77 -22.39
N GLY A 858 21.99 6.96 -22.28
CA GLY A 858 20.86 7.02 -23.20
C GLY A 858 20.07 8.32 -23.04
N ALA A 859 19.84 8.99 -24.17
CA ALA A 859 18.77 9.95 -24.47
C ALA A 859 18.13 10.74 -23.29
N ALA A 860 18.70 11.91 -22.99
CA ALA A 860 17.99 13.13 -22.59
C ALA A 860 19.01 14.29 -22.60
N GLU A 861 18.54 15.52 -22.82
CA GLU A 861 19.31 16.78 -22.90
C GLU A 861 19.81 17.16 -24.30
N ALA A 862 18.86 17.59 -25.14
CA ALA A 862 19.11 18.55 -26.20
C ALA A 862 17.92 19.52 -26.26
N GLU A 863 17.94 20.55 -25.41
CA GLU A 863 17.29 21.85 -25.64
C GLU A 863 17.57 22.76 -24.43
N GLU A 864 18.65 23.55 -24.50
CA GLU A 864 18.62 24.96 -24.06
C GLU A 864 19.91 25.68 -24.45
N ASN A 865 19.71 26.93 -24.87
CA ASN A 865 20.68 28.03 -25.02
C ASN A 865 21.39 28.15 -26.38
N ALA A 866 20.63 28.70 -27.33
CA ALA A 866 21.14 29.72 -28.24
C ALA A 866 20.76 31.10 -27.68
N GLU A 867 21.75 31.89 -27.28
CA GLU A 867 21.68 33.35 -27.30
C GLU A 867 23.12 33.86 -27.40
N GLU A 868 23.50 34.23 -28.62
CA GLU A 868 24.56 35.19 -28.90
C GLU A 868 24.06 36.56 -28.44
N ASP A 869 24.89 37.33 -27.74
CA ASP A 869 25.05 38.74 -28.10
C ASP A 869 26.43 39.27 -27.71
N ASP A 870 26.98 39.95 -28.70
CA ASP A 870 28.25 40.66 -28.79
C ASP A 870 28.09 42.04 -28.14
N GLU A 871 28.98 42.46 -27.24
CA GLU A 871 29.30 43.88 -27.16
C GLU A 871 30.69 44.15 -26.57
N SER A 872 31.46 44.85 -27.39
CA SER A 872 32.82 45.29 -27.18
C SER A 872 32.93 46.50 -26.25
N ALA A 873 33.99 46.44 -25.43
CA ALA A 873 34.91 47.53 -25.10
C ALA A 873 34.60 48.50 -23.94
N ILE A 874 35.72 48.92 -23.32
CA ILE A 874 36.02 50.21 -22.67
C ILE A 874 36.15 50.20 -21.12
N LEU A 875 37.44 50.09 -20.73
CA LEU A 875 38.19 50.89 -19.75
C LEU A 875 38.35 50.47 -18.27
N ARG A 876 39.63 50.23 -17.96
CA ARG A 876 40.45 50.79 -16.85
C ARG A 876 40.32 50.16 -15.46
N ASP A 877 41.38 49.42 -15.14
CA ASP A 877 42.05 49.36 -13.85
C ASP A 877 42.21 50.79 -13.24
N PRO A 878 42.14 50.97 -11.91
CA PRO A 878 43.32 50.66 -11.10
C PRO A 878 43.05 50.10 -9.69
N SER A 879 43.78 49.04 -9.33
CA SER A 879 44.57 48.87 -8.08
C SER A 879 43.90 48.88 -6.67
N PRO A 880 44.56 48.26 -5.66
CA PRO A 880 43.91 47.73 -4.45
C PRO A 880 44.18 48.53 -3.16
N SER A 881 43.26 48.49 -2.19
CA SER A 881 43.48 48.87 -0.78
C SER A 881 42.39 48.21 0.09
N SER A 882 42.68 47.18 0.87
CA SER A 882 43.15 47.20 2.28
C SER A 882 42.05 47.40 3.34
N GLY A 883 41.97 46.45 4.28
CA GLY A 883 41.32 46.57 5.59
C GLY A 883 39.80 46.36 5.56
N GLY A 884 39.15 45.67 6.48
CA GLY A 884 39.49 45.22 7.82
C GLY A 884 38.14 44.98 8.52
N LYS A 885 38.04 43.85 9.22
CA LYS A 885 36.91 43.34 10.03
C LYS A 885 36.36 44.35 11.07
N PRO A 886 35.17 44.11 11.69
CA PRO A 886 34.55 42.83 12.07
C PRO A 886 33.38 42.36 11.21
#